data_AF-A0A9X0XDY6-F1
#
_entry.id   AF-A0A9X0XDY6-F1
#
_cell.length_a   1.000
_cell.length_b   1.000
_cell.length_c   1.000
_cell.angle_alpha   90.00
_cell.angle_beta   90.00
_cell.angle_gamma   90.00
#
_symmetry.space_group_name_H-M   'P 1'
#
loop_
_entity.id
_entity.type
_entity.pdbx_description
1 polymer ?
#
loop_
_entity_poly.entity_id
_entity_poly.type
_entity_poly.pdbx_seq_one_letter_code
_entity_poly.pdbx_strand_id
1 'polypeptide(L)'
;MRRLRPAGPALPDGREARLKGGELLSLSLALLPAILALSALLLSLARLPQPGIAWALSADGGLVLAEGSRAPALRGEAGQGVVAIARGEGPAWPVNGLMRLPSARWLTENPTRQAWVETQQRLAALGGAERLVLVLVLADGRRLTVDAPPGLHLGPGPLLLAALVLLLYGLAVWVLIVRPQASSALFALITACVIGHLLFLLVGEASPLVLPPGWAQAELPLRSGLDLATAAATFHAALLHPLRHPRAGRLALLGWLLAGLVLLAVLGWPDGPGWLLNQIGVAGLGLAAMLALSRHGPQGLHPQALLLRRMLSLVMGAWLLLSVSVAASRPGLDAQEIAGSGSLWWTVFLASLLLLLPFLRDRQGLLHEFSLVAGAGTVAASLDLLFLNLLPGGASARTSLAAFLGVVAYLVGRSWLLSRLRGPRLDDTGRLFDALYQSARAAEHRPEALPELLGRLLQGVFDPLERRALGPQPSRPARVTLLDHGAGLAVPLPTLDGGGAPGWIELHLAERGRRVFTRADARLAAGLAAQLGRAIAYDRAVERGRREERERIAQDLHDDIGARLLTLMYGAGTPEREEYIRHTLQDLKTLTRGLATGNPRLGEAAADWKADAAHRLQLAGLNLHWQQQLDLDPLLSVAAWSALTRVLRELLSNAIAHARAQSVSVTLHCDAEELSLSIGDDGQGRDPEAWAPGLGLGGIRKRMRQLGGQVSWQARARGGIVCTVRLPLERIHAEGAA
;
A
#
# COMPACT_ATOMS: atom_id res chain seq x y z
N MET A 1 57.12 -6.93 2.45
CA MET A 1 56.25 -7.81 3.28
C MET A 1 55.41 -6.98 4.24
N ARG A 2 54.15 -6.68 3.90
CA ARG A 2 53.10 -6.30 4.86
C ARG A 2 51.76 -6.67 4.22
N ARG A 3 51.10 -7.67 4.80
CA ARG A 3 49.84 -8.24 4.32
C ARG A 3 48.72 -7.21 4.55
N LEU A 4 48.03 -6.82 3.47
CA LEU A 4 46.74 -6.14 3.54
C LEU A 4 45.65 -7.19 3.78
N ARG A 5 44.97 -7.12 4.92
CA ARG A 5 43.74 -7.88 5.19
C ARG A 5 42.56 -7.20 4.45
N PRO A 6 41.68 -7.94 3.77
CA PRO A 6 40.46 -7.36 3.20
C PRO A 6 39.45 -7.06 4.31
N ALA A 7 38.86 -5.87 4.26
CA ALA A 7 37.74 -5.48 5.11
C ALA A 7 36.49 -6.32 4.74
N GLY A 8 35.95 -7.07 5.71
CA GLY A 8 34.69 -7.78 5.56
C GLY A 8 33.49 -6.83 5.48
N PRO A 9 32.34 -7.30 4.95
CA PRO A 9 31.17 -6.47 4.74
C PRO A 9 30.56 -6.05 6.08
N ALA A 10 30.42 -4.74 6.29
CA ALA A 10 29.60 -4.19 7.36
C ALA A 10 28.14 -4.58 7.13
N LEU A 11 27.63 -5.49 7.96
CA LEU A 11 26.20 -5.75 8.11
C LEU A 11 25.49 -4.42 8.44
N PRO A 12 24.39 -4.05 7.76
CA PRO A 12 23.61 -2.90 8.16
C PRO A 12 22.99 -3.20 9.53
N ASP A 13 23.36 -2.39 10.52
CA ASP A 13 22.84 -2.40 11.88
C ASP A 13 21.33 -2.68 11.89
N GLY A 14 20.98 -3.81 12.48
CA GLY A 14 19.65 -4.05 13.02
C GLY A 14 19.40 -3.07 14.17
N ARG A 15 19.06 -1.82 13.85
CA ARG A 15 18.41 -0.92 14.79
C ARG A 15 16.96 -1.38 14.97
N GLU A 16 16.80 -2.49 15.69
CA GLU A 16 15.75 -2.53 16.70
C GLU A 16 15.95 -1.29 17.58
N ALA A 17 14.88 -0.55 17.83
CA ALA A 17 14.88 0.60 18.73
C ALA A 17 15.14 0.12 20.17
N ARG A 18 16.38 -0.29 20.47
CA ARG A 18 16.88 -0.31 21.84
C ARG A 18 17.03 1.14 22.22
N LEU A 19 16.17 1.58 23.14
CA LEU A 19 16.26 2.87 23.78
C LEU A 19 17.69 3.09 24.25
N LYS A 20 18.30 4.21 23.84
CA LYS A 20 19.57 4.61 24.44
C LYS A 20 19.28 4.91 25.90
N GLY A 21 20.12 4.47 26.83
CA GLY A 21 19.93 4.71 28.27
C GLY A 21 19.65 6.18 28.62
N GLY A 22 20.16 7.13 27.82
CA GLY A 22 19.88 8.56 27.95
C GLY A 22 18.44 8.98 27.65
N GLU A 23 17.72 8.30 26.75
CA GLU A 23 16.31 8.62 26.42
C GLU A 23 15.35 8.13 27.51
N LEU A 24 15.65 6.98 28.13
CA LEU A 24 14.93 6.49 29.30
C LEU A 24 15.17 7.40 30.51
N LEU A 25 16.42 7.85 30.71
CA LEU A 25 16.77 8.77 31.78
C LEU A 25 16.04 10.12 31.61
N SER A 26 16.03 10.71 30.41
CA SER A 26 15.35 11.97 30.16
C SER A 26 13.83 11.88 30.30
N LEU A 27 13.22 10.77 29.87
CA LEU A 27 11.80 10.51 30.12
C LEU A 27 11.50 10.43 31.62
N SER A 28 12.31 9.69 32.38
CA SER A 28 12.14 9.54 33.83
C SER A 28 12.29 10.87 34.58
N LEU A 29 13.26 11.70 34.19
CA LEU A 29 13.48 13.03 34.77
C LEU A 29 12.31 13.97 34.48
N ALA A 30 11.71 13.87 33.29
CA ALA A 30 10.59 14.70 32.87
C ALA A 30 9.25 14.27 33.51
N LEU A 31 9.07 12.98 33.81
CA LEU A 31 7.86 12.47 34.48
C LEU A 31 7.78 12.85 35.96
N LEU A 32 8.93 12.95 36.65
CA LEU A 32 9.01 13.24 38.08
C LEU A 32 8.22 14.51 38.51
N PRO A 33 8.40 15.70 37.89
CA PRO A 33 7.64 16.89 38.28
C PRO A 33 6.14 16.74 38.07
N ALA A 34 5.70 16.04 37.01
CA ALA A 34 4.28 15.79 36.78
C ALA A 34 3.67 14.87 37.84
N ILE A 35 4.39 13.83 38.26
CA ILE A 35 3.97 12.94 39.35
C ILE A 35 3.88 13.72 40.67
N LEU A 36 4.87 14.57 40.99
CA LEU A 36 4.87 15.38 42.21
C LEU A 36 3.71 16.39 42.22
N ALA A 37 3.49 17.11 41.11
CA ALA A 37 2.40 18.06 41.00
C ALA A 37 1.02 17.39 41.11
N LEU A 38 0.83 16.25 40.43
CA LEU A 38 -0.42 15.51 40.49
C LEU A 38 -0.66 14.88 41.86
N SER A 39 0.38 14.39 42.53
CA SER A 39 0.30 13.89 43.90
C SER A 39 -0.05 15.00 44.89
N ALA A 40 0.55 16.20 44.74
CA ALA A 40 0.22 17.36 45.55
C ALA A 40 -1.24 17.81 45.34
N LEU A 41 -1.73 17.79 44.10
CA LEU A 41 -3.13 18.06 43.78
C LEU A 41 -4.08 17.02 44.40
N LEU A 42 -3.78 15.73 44.26
CA LEU A 42 -4.59 14.67 44.86
C LEU A 42 -4.60 14.78 46.39
N LEU A 43 -3.46 15.08 47.02
CA LEU A 43 -3.36 15.30 48.46
C LEU A 43 -4.14 16.52 48.91
N SER A 44 -4.16 17.62 48.15
CA SER A 44 -4.94 18.81 48.50
C SER A 44 -6.44 18.55 48.38
N LEU A 45 -6.87 17.85 47.32
CA LEU A 45 -8.27 17.45 47.14
C LEU A 45 -8.73 16.43 48.18
N ALA A 46 -7.87 15.47 48.53
CA ALA A 46 -8.16 14.49 49.56
C ALA A 46 -8.23 15.09 50.97
N ARG A 47 -7.79 16.34 51.18
CA ARG A 47 -7.94 17.04 52.46
C ARG A 47 -9.24 17.83 52.56
N LEU A 48 -9.98 17.98 51.45
CA LEU A 48 -11.27 18.66 51.48
C LEU A 48 -12.30 17.83 52.26
N PRO A 49 -13.19 18.47 53.04
CA PRO A 49 -14.21 17.76 53.78
C PRO A 49 -15.18 17.05 52.84
N GLN A 50 -15.33 15.73 53.01
CA GLN A 50 -16.23 14.91 52.21
C GLN A 50 -17.43 14.46 53.05
N PRO A 51 -18.62 15.06 52.85
CA PRO A 51 -19.79 14.74 53.65
C PRO A 51 -20.40 13.38 53.32
N GLY A 52 -19.89 12.66 52.32
CA GLY A 52 -20.32 11.29 52.01
C GLY A 52 -21.79 11.18 51.59
N ILE A 53 -22.37 12.26 51.06
CA ILE A 53 -23.76 12.32 50.61
C ILE A 53 -23.82 11.88 49.16
N ALA A 54 -24.62 10.85 48.87
CA ALA A 54 -24.93 10.47 47.50
C ALA A 54 -26.27 11.12 47.11
N TRP A 55 -26.29 11.79 45.96
CA TRP A 55 -27.45 12.51 45.46
C TRP A 55 -28.08 11.77 44.28
N ALA A 56 -29.40 11.69 44.27
CA ALA A 56 -30.20 11.32 43.10
C ALA A 56 -31.17 12.45 42.74
N LEU A 57 -31.61 12.49 41.49
CA LEU A 57 -32.60 13.46 41.02
C LEU A 57 -33.99 12.84 41.09
N SER A 58 -34.93 13.59 41.66
CA SER A 58 -36.37 13.28 41.63
C SER A 58 -36.95 13.63 40.25
N ALA A 59 -38.09 13.02 39.90
CA ALA A 59 -38.83 13.30 38.66
C ALA A 59 -39.20 14.79 38.50
N ASP A 60 -39.32 15.51 39.61
CA ASP A 60 -39.66 16.94 39.64
C ASP A 60 -38.41 17.86 39.60
N GLY A 61 -37.20 17.31 39.41
CA GLY A 61 -35.94 18.07 39.37
C GLY A 61 -35.35 18.43 40.75
N GLY A 62 -36.01 18.02 41.83
CA GLY A 62 -35.49 18.13 43.20
C GLY A 62 -34.39 17.10 43.49
N LEU A 63 -33.58 17.34 44.53
CA LEU A 63 -32.56 16.40 44.98
C LEU A 63 -33.13 15.46 46.04
N VAL A 64 -32.86 14.16 45.90
CA VAL A 64 -33.18 13.12 46.89
C VAL A 64 -31.89 12.42 47.35
N LEU A 65 -31.90 11.89 48.57
CA LEU A 65 -30.81 11.07 49.08
C LEU A 65 -30.76 9.73 48.33
N ALA A 66 -29.59 9.38 47.79
CA ALA A 66 -29.38 8.09 47.15
C ALA A 66 -28.93 7.03 48.16
N GLU A 67 -29.24 5.76 47.89
CA GLU A 67 -28.87 4.59 48.71
C GLU A 67 -27.36 4.48 48.96
N GLY A 68 -26.52 5.09 48.12
CA GLY A 68 -25.06 5.09 48.23
C GLY A 68 -24.46 6.06 49.26
N SER A 69 -25.27 6.72 50.08
CA SER A 69 -24.79 7.69 51.08
C SER A 69 -23.98 7.00 52.18
N ARG A 70 -22.74 7.45 52.38
CA ARG A 70 -21.77 6.87 53.35
C ARG A 70 -21.87 7.48 54.74
N ALA A 71 -22.50 8.65 54.88
CA ALA A 71 -22.68 9.30 56.17
C ALA A 71 -23.58 8.45 57.08
N PRO A 72 -23.16 8.16 58.33
CA PRO A 72 -23.97 7.37 59.27
C PRO A 72 -25.35 7.98 59.52
N ALA A 73 -25.45 9.32 59.54
CA ALA A 73 -26.68 10.07 59.75
C ALA A 73 -27.71 9.92 58.61
N LEU A 74 -27.33 9.35 57.47
CA LEU A 74 -28.18 9.20 56.28
C LEU A 74 -28.58 7.74 56.01
N ARG A 75 -28.22 6.80 56.89
CA ARG A 75 -28.58 5.39 56.74
C ARG A 75 -30.09 5.20 56.88
N GLY A 76 -30.72 4.63 55.86
CA GLY A 76 -32.18 4.38 55.85
C GLY A 76 -33.02 5.57 55.36
N GLU A 77 -32.39 6.69 55.00
CA GLU A 77 -33.08 7.91 54.50
C GLU A 77 -33.06 8.01 52.96
N ALA A 78 -32.77 6.91 52.27
CA ALA A 78 -32.75 6.88 50.81
C ALA A 78 -34.14 7.18 50.22
N GLY A 79 -34.18 7.96 49.15
CA GLY A 79 -35.42 8.43 48.51
C GLY A 79 -36.02 9.69 49.13
N GLN A 80 -35.53 10.15 50.28
CA GLN A 80 -36.02 11.39 50.91
C GLN A 80 -35.56 12.63 50.13
N GLY A 81 -36.49 13.55 49.87
CA GLY A 81 -36.21 14.83 49.23
C GLY A 81 -35.46 15.77 50.18
N VAL A 82 -34.45 16.45 49.67
CA VAL A 82 -33.72 17.51 50.38
C VAL A 82 -34.11 18.84 49.75
N VAL A 83 -34.60 19.77 50.57
CA VAL A 83 -35.10 21.07 50.12
C VAL A 83 -34.08 22.18 50.36
N ALA A 84 -33.30 22.07 51.44
CA ALA A 84 -32.28 23.06 51.77
C ALA A 84 -31.07 22.45 52.50
N ILE A 85 -29.94 23.15 52.42
CA ILE A 85 -28.72 22.86 53.18
C ILE A 85 -28.33 24.07 54.02
N ALA A 86 -27.84 23.85 55.23
CA ALA A 86 -27.27 24.88 56.09
C ALA A 86 -25.91 24.42 56.63
N ARG A 87 -25.06 25.36 57.05
CA ARG A 87 -23.84 25.06 57.80
C ARG A 87 -24.10 25.27 59.28
N GLY A 88 -24.07 24.21 60.07
CA GLY A 88 -24.48 24.23 61.48
C GLY A 88 -25.87 24.85 61.64
N GLU A 89 -26.01 25.81 62.54
CA GLU A 89 -27.25 26.57 62.77
C GLU A 89 -27.40 27.83 61.87
N GLY A 90 -26.56 27.97 60.84
CA GLY A 90 -26.64 29.08 59.90
C GLY A 90 -27.91 29.08 59.02
N PRO A 91 -28.09 30.13 58.21
CA PRO A 91 -29.23 30.22 57.29
C PRO A 91 -29.24 29.05 56.30
N ALA A 92 -30.41 28.45 56.08
CA ALA A 92 -30.60 27.37 55.13
C ALA A 92 -30.81 27.91 53.71
N TRP A 93 -30.12 27.32 52.74
CA TRP A 93 -30.22 27.69 51.33
C TRP A 93 -30.89 26.57 50.53
N PRO A 94 -31.73 26.91 49.55
CA PRO A 94 -32.39 25.92 48.71
C PRO A 94 -31.36 25.12 47.92
N VAL A 95 -31.58 23.81 47.80
CA VAL A 95 -30.79 22.95 46.93
C VAL A 95 -31.52 22.69 45.62
N ASN A 96 -30.75 22.52 44.55
CA ASN A 96 -31.26 22.22 43.21
C ASN A 96 -30.31 21.24 42.50
N GLY A 97 -30.76 20.69 41.37
CA GLY A 97 -29.96 19.74 40.57
C GLY A 97 -28.60 20.28 40.08
N LEU A 98 -28.40 21.61 40.03
CA LEU A 98 -27.12 22.22 39.62
C LEU A 98 -26.00 21.91 40.62
N MET A 99 -26.34 21.66 41.88
CA MET A 99 -25.39 21.32 42.94
C MET A 99 -24.59 20.04 42.63
N ARG A 100 -25.20 19.07 41.92
CA ARG A 100 -24.57 17.79 41.53
C ARG A 100 -23.65 17.93 40.31
N LEU A 101 -23.81 18.98 39.51
CA LEU A 101 -23.11 19.09 38.24
C LEU A 101 -21.61 19.35 38.45
N PRO A 102 -20.71 18.46 37.96
CA PRO A 102 -19.28 18.62 38.12
C PRO A 102 -18.69 19.67 37.16
N SER A 103 -19.47 20.16 36.20
CA SER A 103 -19.03 21.09 35.17
C SER A 103 -20.16 21.95 34.61
N ALA A 104 -19.86 23.22 34.35
CA ALA A 104 -20.74 24.14 33.62
C ALA A 104 -20.60 24.07 32.08
N ARG A 105 -19.66 23.27 31.55
CA ARG A 105 -19.27 23.28 30.12
C ARG A 105 -20.43 23.08 29.15
N TRP A 106 -21.36 22.20 29.48
CA TRP A 106 -22.47 21.80 28.61
C TRP A 106 -23.80 22.46 28.98
N LEU A 107 -23.79 23.40 29.92
CA LEU A 107 -24.94 24.26 30.19
C LEU A 107 -25.03 25.29 29.06
N THR A 108 -26.02 25.15 28.19
CA THR A 108 -26.21 25.98 26.99
C THR A 108 -26.64 27.40 27.34
N GLU A 109 -27.57 27.53 28.28
CA GLU A 109 -28.13 28.80 28.75
C GLU A 109 -27.22 29.50 29.76
N ASN A 110 -26.95 30.78 29.54
CA ASN A 110 -26.11 31.56 30.45
C ASN A 110 -26.74 31.80 31.83
N PRO A 111 -28.06 32.06 31.99
CA PRO A 111 -28.67 32.21 33.31
C PRO A 111 -28.50 30.95 34.18
N THR A 112 -28.74 29.78 33.58
CA THR A 112 -28.53 28.47 34.24
C THR A 112 -27.07 28.25 34.62
N ARG A 113 -26.13 28.72 33.78
CA ARG A 113 -24.70 28.66 34.06
C ARG A 113 -24.28 29.61 35.19
N GLN A 114 -24.77 30.84 35.21
CA GLN A 114 -24.53 31.79 36.29
C GLN A 114 -25.09 31.27 37.61
N ALA A 115 -26.29 30.71 37.60
CA ALA A 115 -26.90 30.05 38.76
C ALA A 115 -26.03 28.88 39.26
N TRP A 116 -25.42 28.08 38.38
CA TRP A 116 -24.46 27.05 38.77
C TRP A 116 -23.21 27.65 39.42
N VAL A 117 -22.63 28.71 38.84
CA VAL A 117 -21.45 29.39 39.39
C VAL A 117 -21.74 29.94 40.79
N GLU A 118 -22.88 30.61 40.99
CA GLU A 118 -23.30 31.10 42.30
C GLU A 118 -23.50 29.97 43.31
N THR A 119 -24.15 28.89 42.88
CA THR A 119 -24.36 27.70 43.71
C THR A 119 -23.02 27.15 44.19
N GLN A 120 -22.06 26.95 43.28
CA GLN A 120 -20.73 26.44 43.61
C GLN A 120 -19.91 27.39 44.49
N GLN A 121 -20.03 28.71 44.30
CA GLN A 121 -19.37 29.70 45.18
C GLN A 121 -19.91 29.65 46.61
N ARG A 122 -21.24 29.53 46.75
CA ARG A 122 -21.86 29.38 48.07
C ARG A 122 -21.38 28.11 48.76
N LEU A 123 -21.32 26.99 48.03
CA LEU A 123 -20.77 25.73 48.57
C LEU A 123 -19.29 25.82 48.94
N ALA A 124 -18.47 26.46 48.10
CA ALA A 124 -17.07 26.72 48.39
C ALA A 124 -16.86 27.53 49.68
N ALA A 125 -17.75 28.50 49.95
CA ALA A 125 -17.73 29.27 51.20
C ALA A 125 -18.09 28.43 52.44
N LEU A 126 -18.83 27.32 52.28
CA LEU A 126 -19.12 26.39 53.37
C LEU A 126 -17.89 25.56 53.76
N GLY A 127 -17.06 25.17 52.78
CA GLY A 127 -15.93 24.25 52.95
C GLY A 127 -14.64 24.84 53.53
N GLY A 128 -14.58 26.14 53.84
CA GLY A 128 -13.38 26.82 54.32
C GLY A 128 -12.94 26.53 55.78
N ALA A 129 -13.54 25.56 56.47
CA ALA A 129 -13.22 25.23 57.86
C ALA A 129 -12.69 23.80 58.03
N GLU A 130 -11.86 23.59 59.06
CA GLU A 130 -11.24 22.31 59.41
C GLU A 130 -12.24 21.19 59.71
N ARG A 131 -13.51 21.52 59.98
CA ARG A 131 -14.61 20.57 60.15
C ARG A 131 -15.89 21.15 59.55
N LEU A 132 -16.49 20.42 58.61
CA LEU A 132 -17.70 20.86 57.93
C LEU A 132 -18.90 20.12 58.53
N VAL A 133 -19.72 20.85 59.29
CA VAL A 133 -21.01 20.35 59.80
C VAL A 133 -22.12 20.88 58.92
N LEU A 134 -22.75 20.00 58.14
CA LEU A 134 -23.88 20.31 57.27
C LEU A 134 -25.18 19.89 57.93
N VAL A 135 -26.22 20.72 57.83
CA VAL A 135 -27.58 20.37 58.23
C VAL A 135 -28.42 20.26 56.95
N LEU A 136 -28.92 19.07 56.67
CA LEU A 136 -29.86 18.80 55.57
C LEU A 136 -31.28 19.01 56.06
N VAL A 137 -32.05 19.83 55.36
CA VAL A 137 -33.49 20.02 55.60
C VAL A 137 -34.24 19.14 54.61
N LEU A 138 -34.85 18.08 55.13
CA LEU A 138 -35.66 17.15 54.35
C LEU A 138 -37.02 17.75 53.99
N ALA A 139 -37.67 17.20 52.95
CA ALA A 139 -38.99 17.63 52.48
C ALA A 139 -40.09 17.41 53.54
N ASP A 140 -39.89 16.48 54.47
CA ASP A 140 -40.77 16.24 55.62
C ASP A 140 -40.50 17.19 56.80
N GLY A 141 -39.58 18.15 56.64
CA GLY A 141 -39.21 19.15 57.65
C GLY A 141 -38.17 18.68 58.67
N ARG A 142 -37.74 17.40 58.65
CA ARG A 142 -36.68 16.91 59.53
C ARG A 142 -35.33 17.53 59.17
N ARG A 143 -34.51 17.79 60.19
CA ARG A 143 -33.15 18.31 60.04
C ARG A 143 -32.14 17.23 60.41
N LEU A 144 -31.32 16.83 59.45
CA LEU A 144 -30.27 15.82 59.65
C LEU A 144 -28.90 16.48 59.64
N THR A 145 -28.15 16.32 60.73
CA THR A 145 -26.79 16.84 60.84
C THR A 145 -25.79 15.81 60.31
N VAL A 146 -25.06 16.18 59.27
CA VAL A 146 -23.99 15.42 58.63
C VAL A 146 -22.66 16.05 59.00
N ASP A 147 -21.87 15.35 59.79
CA ASP A 147 -20.50 15.74 60.11
C ASP A 147 -19.53 15.18 59.06
N ALA A 148 -18.74 16.07 58.46
CA ALA A 148 -17.77 15.75 57.44
C ALA A 148 -16.36 16.08 57.95
N PRO A 149 -15.69 15.12 58.62
CA PRO A 149 -14.32 15.31 59.06
C PRO A 149 -13.37 15.37 57.85
N PRO A 150 -12.25 16.12 57.95
CA PRO A 150 -11.20 16.06 56.95
C PRO A 150 -10.55 14.67 57.00
N GLY A 151 -10.36 14.03 55.85
CA GLY A 151 -9.77 12.70 55.78
C GLY A 151 -9.34 12.33 54.39
N LEU A 152 -8.22 11.58 54.28
CA LEU A 152 -7.60 11.14 53.02
C LEU A 152 -8.47 10.10 52.29
N HIS A 153 -9.60 10.55 51.75
CA HIS A 153 -10.53 9.72 51.03
C HIS A 153 -10.58 10.17 49.57
N LEU A 154 -10.08 9.33 48.67
CA LEU A 154 -10.24 9.48 47.22
C LEU A 154 -10.97 8.23 46.72
N GLY A 155 -12.03 8.44 45.94
CA GLY A 155 -12.65 7.36 45.20
C GLY A 155 -11.72 6.80 44.11
N PRO A 156 -12.07 5.64 43.52
CA PRO A 156 -11.31 5.08 42.40
C PRO A 156 -11.32 5.98 41.15
N GLY A 157 -12.36 6.80 40.94
CA GLY A 157 -12.50 7.68 39.78
C GLY A 157 -11.35 8.68 39.61
N PRO A 158 -11.09 9.57 40.59
CA PRO A 158 -9.96 10.51 40.55
C PRO A 158 -8.59 9.86 40.34
N LEU A 159 -8.38 8.67 40.92
CA LEU A 159 -7.12 7.91 40.75
C LEU A 159 -6.96 7.38 39.31
N LEU A 160 -8.04 6.89 38.69
CA LEU A 160 -8.04 6.46 37.30
C LEU A 160 -7.80 7.63 36.34
N LEU A 161 -8.42 8.80 36.59
CA LEU A 161 -8.18 10.02 35.83
C LEU A 161 -6.75 10.51 35.99
N ALA A 162 -6.18 10.43 37.19
CA ALA A 162 -4.78 10.77 37.45
C ALA A 162 -3.81 9.86 36.68
N ALA A 163 -4.07 8.54 36.66
CA ALA A 163 -3.29 7.60 35.87
C ALA A 163 -3.34 7.91 34.37
N LEU A 164 -4.53 8.27 33.85
CA LEU A 164 -4.70 8.66 32.45
C LEU A 164 -3.95 9.96 32.11
N VAL A 165 -3.95 10.96 33.01
CA VAL A 165 -3.17 12.20 32.88
C VAL A 165 -1.68 11.89 32.78
N LEU A 166 -1.14 11.05 33.67
CA LEU A 166 0.28 10.67 33.66
C LEU A 166 0.66 9.93 32.37
N LEU A 167 -0.21 9.03 31.91
CA LEU A 167 0.01 8.27 30.68
C LEU A 167 0.10 9.19 29.45
N LEU A 168 -0.84 10.13 29.32
CA LEU A 168 -0.83 11.12 28.24
C LEU A 168 0.36 12.08 28.33
N TYR A 169 0.71 12.51 29.54
CA TYR A 169 1.86 13.38 29.76
C TYR A 169 3.16 12.68 29.36
N GLY A 170 3.35 11.42 29.79
CA GLY A 170 4.47 10.59 29.38
C GLY A 170 4.53 10.40 27.87
N LEU A 171 3.39 10.19 27.22
CA LEU A 171 3.31 10.09 25.76
C LEU A 171 3.72 11.40 25.05
N ALA A 172 3.24 12.55 25.52
CA ALA A 172 3.58 13.85 24.95
C ALA A 172 5.08 14.14 25.05
N VAL A 173 5.67 13.91 26.23
CA VAL A 173 7.11 14.06 26.49
C VAL A 173 7.91 13.09 25.63
N TRP A 174 7.48 11.83 25.56
CA TRP A 174 8.12 10.82 24.73
C TRP A 174 8.19 11.23 23.25
N VAL A 175 7.07 11.69 22.69
CA VAL A 175 7.00 12.12 21.29
C VAL A 175 7.92 13.32 21.03
N LEU A 176 8.04 14.25 21.99
CA LEU A 176 8.96 15.37 21.91
C LEU A 176 10.43 14.95 21.95
N ILE A 177 10.81 14.03 22.85
CA ILE A 177 12.18 13.54 23.00
C ILE A 177 12.61 12.75 21.76
N VAL A 178 11.77 11.82 21.31
CA VAL A 178 12.10 10.92 20.19
C VAL A 178 12.12 11.66 18.85
N ARG A 179 11.27 12.70 18.67
CA ARG A 179 11.20 13.49 17.45
C ARG A 179 10.98 14.97 17.74
N PRO A 180 12.04 15.78 17.97
CA PRO A 180 11.91 17.22 18.22
C PRO A 180 11.61 17.98 16.92
N GLN A 181 10.35 17.95 16.48
CA GLN A 181 9.85 18.63 15.29
C GLN A 181 8.63 19.50 15.66
N ALA A 182 8.33 20.51 14.84
CA ALA A 182 7.18 21.40 15.05
C ALA A 182 5.84 20.63 15.12
N SER A 183 5.69 19.55 14.35
CA SER A 183 4.51 18.66 14.42
C SER A 183 4.39 17.93 15.75
N SER A 184 5.52 17.53 16.34
CA SER A 184 5.55 16.87 17.66
C SER A 184 5.21 17.87 18.78
N ALA A 185 5.63 19.13 18.64
CA ALA A 185 5.22 20.21 19.55
C ALA A 185 3.71 20.47 19.48
N LEU A 186 3.12 20.45 18.28
CA LEU A 186 1.66 20.58 18.13
C LEU A 186 0.91 19.39 18.71
N PHE A 187 1.40 18.16 18.51
CA PHE A 187 0.82 16.97 19.16
C PHE A 187 0.89 17.07 20.69
N ALA A 188 2.04 17.50 21.23
CA ALA A 188 2.19 17.70 22.67
C ALA A 188 1.26 18.80 23.20
N LEU A 189 1.03 19.88 22.43
CA LEU A 189 0.07 20.93 22.78
C LEU A 189 -1.37 20.43 22.81
N ILE A 190 -1.80 19.67 21.79
CA ILE A 190 -3.11 19.01 21.76
C ILE A 190 -3.26 18.10 22.99
N THR A 191 -2.23 17.29 23.28
CA THR A 191 -2.23 16.38 24.44
C THR A 191 -2.28 17.14 25.77
N ALA A 192 -1.55 18.23 25.91
CA ALA A 192 -1.60 19.11 27.08
C ALA A 192 -3.00 19.73 27.26
N CYS A 193 -3.68 20.10 26.17
CA CYS A 193 -5.04 20.60 26.25
C CYS A 193 -6.01 19.53 26.78
N VAL A 194 -5.89 18.28 26.31
CA VAL A 194 -6.70 17.15 26.81
C VAL A 194 -6.38 16.82 28.28
N ILE A 195 -5.11 16.87 28.68
CA ILE A 195 -4.72 16.75 30.09
C ILE A 195 -5.41 17.83 30.93
N GLY A 196 -5.46 19.08 30.46
CA GLY A 196 -6.20 20.15 31.12
C GLY A 196 -7.67 19.79 31.37
N HIS A 197 -8.35 19.25 30.36
CA HIS A 197 -9.74 18.77 30.50
C HIS A 197 -9.90 17.66 31.53
N LEU A 198 -8.97 16.69 31.54
CA LEU A 198 -8.96 15.59 32.50
C LEU A 198 -8.71 16.07 33.93
N LEU A 199 -7.86 17.09 34.12
CA LEU A 199 -7.64 17.69 35.44
C LEU A 199 -8.91 18.38 35.95
N PHE A 200 -9.68 19.05 35.08
CA PHE A 200 -10.98 19.59 35.47
C PHE A 200 -11.98 18.52 35.90
N LEU A 201 -12.04 17.40 35.16
CA LEU A 201 -12.85 16.24 35.54
C LEU A 201 -12.40 15.63 36.86
N LEU A 202 -11.08 15.50 37.07
CA LEU A 202 -10.49 14.95 38.29
C LEU A 202 -10.88 15.78 39.51
N VAL A 203 -10.82 17.11 39.42
CA VAL A 203 -11.21 18.00 40.53
C VAL A 203 -12.71 17.88 40.83
N GLY A 204 -13.56 17.84 39.81
CA GLY A 204 -15.01 17.67 39.98
C GLY A 204 -15.39 16.32 40.61
N GLU A 205 -14.73 15.24 40.21
CA GLU A 205 -14.95 13.89 40.78
C GLU A 205 -14.36 13.73 42.19
N ALA A 206 -13.24 14.40 42.48
CA ALA A 206 -12.59 14.32 43.79
C ALA A 206 -13.29 15.14 44.87
N SER A 207 -14.02 16.20 44.48
CA SER A 207 -14.79 17.02 45.40
C SER A 207 -16.21 17.28 44.86
N PRO A 208 -17.12 16.30 44.99
CA PRO A 208 -18.45 16.37 44.38
C PRO A 208 -19.39 17.41 45.02
N LEU A 209 -19.00 18.04 46.15
CA LEU A 209 -19.83 19.03 46.84
C LEU A 209 -19.17 20.40 47.03
N VAL A 210 -17.84 20.47 47.14
CA VAL A 210 -17.12 21.72 47.47
C VAL A 210 -15.96 21.89 46.49
N LEU A 211 -16.19 22.63 45.41
CA LEU A 211 -15.10 22.97 44.50
C LEU A 211 -14.13 23.99 45.13
N PRO A 212 -12.85 24.01 44.72
CA PRO A 212 -11.91 25.02 45.19
C PRO A 212 -12.40 26.47 44.92
N PRO A 213 -12.06 27.45 45.76
CA PRO A 213 -12.47 28.83 45.57
C PRO A 213 -11.97 29.38 44.22
N GLY A 214 -12.84 30.10 43.51
CA GLY A 214 -12.56 30.64 42.16
C GLY A 214 -12.62 29.61 41.02
N TRP A 215 -12.70 28.31 41.32
CA TRP A 215 -12.72 27.24 40.32
C TRP A 215 -13.91 27.33 39.37
N ALA A 216 -15.11 27.56 39.92
CA ALA A 216 -16.35 27.66 39.15
C ALA A 216 -16.35 28.85 38.17
N GLN A 217 -15.71 29.97 38.54
CA GLN A 217 -15.60 31.15 37.67
C GLN A 217 -14.58 30.92 36.54
N ALA A 218 -13.48 30.24 36.84
CA ALA A 218 -12.40 29.99 35.89
C ALA A 218 -12.71 28.85 34.90
N GLU A 219 -13.66 27.96 35.22
CA GLU A 219 -13.89 26.72 34.47
C GLU A 219 -14.23 26.98 33.00
N LEU A 220 -15.26 27.78 32.71
CA LEU A 220 -15.72 28.02 31.34
C LEU A 220 -14.66 28.73 30.48
N PRO A 221 -14.03 29.83 30.93
CA PRO A 221 -12.94 30.47 30.19
C PRO A 221 -11.81 29.51 29.83
N LEU A 222 -11.35 28.72 30.80
CA LEU A 222 -10.23 27.81 30.63
C LEU A 222 -10.62 26.66 29.70
N ARG A 223 -11.78 26.03 29.89
CA ARG A 223 -12.24 24.93 29.02
C ARG A 223 -12.47 25.39 27.57
N SER A 224 -13.07 26.56 27.37
CA SER A 224 -13.26 27.12 26.02
C SER A 224 -11.91 27.44 25.35
N GLY A 225 -10.95 27.97 26.12
CA GLY A 225 -9.59 28.18 25.66
C GLY A 225 -8.90 26.87 25.26
N LEU A 226 -9.03 25.80 26.05
CA LEU A 226 -8.48 24.49 25.74
C LEU A 226 -9.12 23.87 24.48
N ASP A 227 -10.43 24.01 24.29
CA ASP A 227 -11.14 23.53 23.09
C ASP A 227 -10.63 24.25 21.82
N LEU A 228 -10.59 25.57 21.85
CA LEU A 228 -10.16 26.40 20.72
C LEU A 228 -8.66 26.23 20.43
N ALA A 229 -7.82 26.09 21.46
CA ALA A 229 -6.40 25.77 21.30
C ALA A 229 -6.20 24.39 20.66
N THR A 230 -6.99 23.39 21.06
CA THR A 230 -6.97 22.04 20.46
C THR A 230 -7.34 22.11 18.97
N ALA A 231 -8.41 22.84 18.63
CA ALA A 231 -8.86 23.01 17.26
C ALA A 231 -7.83 23.78 16.40
N ALA A 232 -7.27 24.88 16.91
CA ALA A 232 -6.24 25.67 16.22
C ALA A 232 -4.95 24.88 16.02
N ALA A 233 -4.50 24.12 17.03
CA ALA A 233 -3.33 23.26 16.92
C ALA A 233 -3.53 22.12 15.91
N THR A 234 -4.74 21.54 15.85
CA THR A 234 -5.11 20.52 14.86
C THR A 234 -5.10 21.09 13.44
N PHE A 235 -5.64 22.29 13.25
CA PHE A 235 -5.57 23.01 11.97
C PHE A 235 -4.13 23.34 11.57
N HIS A 236 -3.31 23.81 12.51
CA HIS A 236 -1.89 24.06 12.26
C HIS A 236 -1.15 22.77 11.88
N ALA A 237 -1.42 21.66 12.57
CA ALA A 237 -0.82 20.37 12.26
C ALA A 237 -1.20 19.90 10.84
N ALA A 238 -2.47 20.07 10.43
CA ALA A 238 -2.96 19.77 9.10
C ALA A 238 -2.32 20.61 7.98
N LEU A 239 -1.84 21.82 8.30
CA LEU A 239 -1.10 22.68 7.35
C LEU A 239 0.37 22.31 7.20
N LEU A 240 0.96 21.69 8.22
CA LEU A 240 2.37 21.28 8.21
C LEU A 240 2.56 19.84 7.72
N HIS A 241 1.57 18.97 7.95
CA HIS A 241 1.67 17.55 7.71
C HIS A 241 0.39 16.99 7.07
N PRO A 242 0.48 16.04 6.12
CA PRO A 242 1.70 15.44 5.58
C PRO A 242 2.40 16.25 4.49
N LEU A 243 1.69 17.18 3.85
CA LEU A 243 2.27 18.10 2.87
C LEU A 243 2.28 19.51 3.44
N ARG A 244 3.46 20.13 3.52
CA ARG A 244 3.60 21.49 4.04
C ARG A 244 2.96 22.48 3.08
N HIS A 245 1.94 23.19 3.53
CA HIS A 245 1.29 24.23 2.73
C HIS A 245 2.26 25.42 2.52
N PRO A 246 2.36 25.99 1.31
CA PRO A 246 3.29 27.09 1.02
C PRO A 246 3.06 28.33 1.89
N ARG A 247 1.80 28.55 2.31
CA ARG A 247 1.41 29.63 3.24
C ARG A 247 1.09 29.14 4.66
N ALA A 248 1.62 27.98 5.07
CA ALA A 248 1.28 27.35 6.35
C ALA A 248 1.41 28.32 7.54
N GLY A 249 2.48 29.11 7.62
CA GLY A 249 2.68 30.08 8.71
C GLY A 249 1.58 31.14 8.81
N ARG A 250 1.19 31.76 7.68
CA ARG A 250 0.13 32.80 7.67
C ARG A 250 -1.24 32.22 7.99
N LEU A 251 -1.57 31.06 7.43
CA LEU A 251 -2.84 30.39 7.69
C LEU A 251 -2.92 29.88 9.14
N ALA A 252 -1.83 29.34 9.69
CA ALA A 252 -1.77 28.94 11.09
C ALA A 252 -1.98 30.15 12.00
N LEU A 253 -1.29 31.27 11.73
CA LEU A 253 -1.50 32.52 12.48
C LEU A 253 -2.96 32.98 12.43
N LEU A 254 -3.59 32.95 11.25
CA LEU A 254 -5.00 33.27 11.10
C LEU A 254 -5.90 32.34 11.93
N GLY A 255 -5.61 31.04 11.96
CA GLY A 255 -6.33 30.07 12.77
C GLY A 255 -6.22 30.35 14.27
N TRP A 256 -5.02 30.68 14.76
CA TRP A 256 -4.80 31.07 16.15
C TRP A 256 -5.45 32.41 16.51
N LEU A 257 -5.41 33.40 15.61
CA LEU A 257 -6.11 34.68 15.80
C LEU A 257 -7.63 34.50 15.84
N LEU A 258 -8.18 33.65 14.96
CA LEU A 258 -9.62 33.33 14.97
C LEU A 258 -10.02 32.64 16.27
N ALA A 259 -9.23 31.65 16.73
CA ALA A 259 -9.44 31.00 18.02
C ALA A 259 -9.43 32.02 19.18
N GLY A 260 -8.45 32.93 19.19
CA GLY A 260 -8.37 34.00 20.18
C GLY A 260 -9.56 34.97 20.12
N LEU A 261 -10.01 35.35 18.94
CA LEU A 261 -11.17 36.23 18.75
C LEU A 261 -12.47 35.57 19.22
N VAL A 262 -12.67 34.29 18.91
CA VAL A 262 -13.82 33.53 19.42
C VAL A 262 -13.75 33.45 20.93
N LEU A 263 -12.58 33.16 21.52
CA LEU A 263 -12.43 33.13 22.97
C LEU A 263 -12.77 34.50 23.59
N LEU A 264 -12.25 35.59 23.04
CA LEU A 264 -12.59 36.94 23.50
C LEU A 264 -14.07 37.26 23.37
N ALA A 265 -14.75 36.79 22.32
CA ALA A 265 -16.19 36.96 22.16
C ALA A 265 -16.98 36.14 23.21
N VAL A 266 -16.54 34.91 23.52
CA VAL A 266 -17.13 34.08 24.58
C VAL A 266 -16.98 34.72 25.96
N LEU A 267 -15.85 35.38 26.21
CA LEU A 267 -15.56 36.03 27.50
C LEU A 267 -16.14 37.43 27.62
N GLY A 268 -16.18 38.17 26.52
CA GLY A 268 -16.57 39.58 26.46
C GLY A 268 -18.07 39.81 26.27
N TRP A 269 -18.85 38.75 26.02
CA TRP A 269 -20.31 38.84 25.86
C TRP A 269 -21.03 37.93 26.85
N PRO A 270 -21.17 38.34 28.13
CA PRO A 270 -21.76 37.52 29.20
C PRO A 270 -23.21 37.07 28.92
N ASP A 271 -23.99 37.90 28.24
CA ASP A 271 -25.40 37.61 27.88
C ASP A 271 -25.54 37.02 26.47
N GLY A 272 -24.44 36.87 25.74
CA GLY A 272 -24.43 36.38 24.36
C GLY A 272 -24.44 34.85 24.27
N PRO A 273 -24.63 34.28 23.08
CA PRO A 273 -24.64 32.83 22.88
C PRO A 273 -23.22 32.23 22.92
N GLY A 274 -22.44 32.50 23.97
CA GLY A 274 -21.03 32.14 24.11
C GLY A 274 -20.77 30.64 23.95
N TRP A 275 -21.66 29.79 24.48
CA TRP A 275 -21.54 28.35 24.27
C TRP A 275 -21.60 27.99 22.78
N LEU A 276 -22.58 28.52 22.05
CA LEU A 276 -22.75 28.28 20.61
C LEU A 276 -21.55 28.83 19.81
N LEU A 277 -21.05 30.02 20.16
CA LEU A 277 -19.87 30.61 19.54
C LEU A 277 -18.64 29.72 19.68
N ASN A 278 -18.42 29.12 20.87
CA ASN A 278 -17.35 28.14 21.08
C ASN A 278 -17.52 26.92 20.16
N GLN A 279 -18.74 26.37 20.06
CA GLN A 279 -19.03 25.23 19.19
C GLN A 279 -18.75 25.54 17.71
N ILE A 280 -19.18 26.70 17.24
CA ILE A 280 -18.96 27.17 15.86
C ILE A 280 -17.46 27.38 15.60
N GLY A 281 -16.72 27.96 16.54
CA GLY A 281 -15.28 28.18 16.42
C GLY A 281 -14.50 26.87 16.26
N VAL A 282 -14.79 25.89 17.12
CA VAL A 282 -14.17 24.55 17.06
C VAL A 282 -14.53 23.85 15.75
N ALA A 283 -15.81 23.85 15.36
CA ALA A 283 -16.26 23.22 14.12
C ALA A 283 -15.66 23.88 12.88
N GLY A 284 -15.55 25.21 12.86
CA GLY A 284 -14.96 25.97 11.76
C GLY A 284 -13.47 25.67 11.56
N LEU A 285 -12.69 25.66 12.65
CA LEU A 285 -11.27 25.28 12.61
C LEU A 285 -11.08 23.80 12.23
N GLY A 286 -11.95 22.93 12.71
CA GLY A 286 -12.00 21.52 12.33
C GLY A 286 -12.27 21.29 10.84
N LEU A 287 -13.25 21.99 10.28
CA LEU A 287 -13.56 21.96 8.85
C LEU A 287 -12.38 22.51 8.03
N ALA A 288 -11.78 23.62 8.47
CA ALA A 288 -10.60 24.17 7.83
C ALA A 288 -9.41 23.17 7.81
N ALA A 289 -9.24 22.39 8.89
CA ALA A 289 -8.25 21.31 8.96
C ALA A 289 -8.57 20.17 7.98
N MET A 290 -9.85 19.77 7.86
CA MET A 290 -10.27 18.78 6.85
C MET A 290 -10.03 19.27 5.42
N LEU A 291 -10.31 20.54 5.13
CA LEU A 291 -10.05 21.16 3.82
C LEU A 291 -8.55 21.24 3.54
N ALA A 292 -7.72 21.57 4.54
CA ALA A 292 -6.27 21.57 4.40
C ALA A 292 -5.71 20.18 4.05
N LEU A 293 -6.23 19.12 4.67
CA LEU A 293 -5.88 17.72 4.39
C LEU A 293 -6.45 17.21 3.05
N SER A 294 -7.39 17.91 2.44
CA SER A 294 -8.02 17.52 1.16
C SER A 294 -7.28 18.06 -0.07
N ARG A 295 -6.16 18.77 0.13
CA ARG A 295 -5.34 19.27 -0.97
C ARG A 295 -4.60 18.14 -1.68
N HIS A 296 -4.56 18.22 -3.01
CA HIS A 296 -3.87 17.26 -3.87
C HIS A 296 -2.44 17.75 -4.10
N GLY A 297 -1.44 16.87 -3.88
CA GLY A 297 -0.08 17.12 -4.31
C GLY A 297 0.12 16.78 -5.79
N PRO A 298 1.32 17.02 -6.36
CA PRO A 298 1.65 16.65 -7.74
C PRO A 298 1.53 15.14 -8.05
N GLN A 299 1.43 14.30 -7.02
CA GLN A 299 1.30 12.84 -7.10
C GLN A 299 -0.04 12.33 -6.51
N GLY A 300 -1.04 13.21 -6.34
CA GLY A 300 -2.32 12.89 -5.71
C GLY A 300 -2.38 13.12 -4.18
N LEU A 301 -3.40 12.56 -3.52
CA LEU A 301 -3.61 12.69 -2.07
C LEU A 301 -2.65 11.77 -1.30
N HIS A 302 -1.84 12.36 -0.41
CA HIS A 302 -0.92 11.61 0.44
C HIS A 302 -1.70 10.62 1.36
N PRO A 303 -1.32 9.33 1.49
CA PRO A 303 -2.09 8.34 2.24
C PRO A 303 -2.33 8.71 3.71
N GLN A 304 -1.34 9.32 4.35
CA GLN A 304 -1.48 9.80 5.74
C GLN A 304 -2.47 10.97 5.84
N ALA A 305 -2.64 11.79 4.80
CA ALA A 305 -3.65 12.86 4.79
C ALA A 305 -5.06 12.26 4.77
N LEU A 306 -5.24 11.17 4.01
CA LEU A 306 -6.50 10.44 3.95
C LEU A 306 -6.87 9.84 5.32
N LEU A 307 -5.90 9.21 6.01
CA LEU A 307 -6.10 8.65 7.35
C LEU A 307 -6.44 9.75 8.37
N LEU A 308 -5.65 10.83 8.41
CA LEU A 308 -5.87 11.96 9.31
C LEU A 308 -7.22 12.63 9.04
N ARG A 309 -7.62 12.77 7.77
CA ARG A 309 -8.94 13.30 7.40
C ARG A 309 -10.07 12.41 7.89
N ARG A 310 -9.93 11.08 7.80
CA ARG A 310 -10.95 10.14 8.31
C ARG A 310 -11.07 10.20 9.83
N MET A 311 -9.94 10.17 10.55
CA MET A 311 -9.93 10.32 12.02
C MET A 311 -10.53 11.67 12.43
N LEU A 312 -10.15 12.75 11.75
CA LEU A 312 -10.70 14.07 12.01
C LEU A 312 -12.20 14.14 11.70
N SER A 313 -12.68 13.48 10.65
CA SER A 313 -14.12 13.42 10.34
C SER A 313 -14.92 12.65 11.40
N LEU A 314 -14.34 11.60 12.00
CA LEU A 314 -14.97 10.88 13.11
C LEU A 314 -15.06 11.76 14.36
N VAL A 315 -13.96 12.43 14.72
CA VAL A 315 -13.93 13.37 15.85
C VAL A 315 -14.91 14.52 15.65
N MET A 316 -14.94 15.10 14.45
CA MET A 316 -15.84 16.21 14.12
C MET A 316 -17.30 15.77 14.10
N GLY A 317 -17.59 14.58 13.59
CA GLY A 317 -18.93 13.99 13.62
C GLY A 317 -19.41 13.72 15.05
N ALA A 318 -18.55 13.16 15.91
CA ALA A 318 -18.86 12.95 17.31
C ALA A 318 -19.06 14.27 18.08
N TRP A 319 -18.21 15.27 17.83
CA TRP A 319 -18.37 16.62 18.40
C TRP A 319 -19.70 17.25 17.98
N LEU A 320 -20.00 17.27 16.68
CA LEU A 320 -21.23 17.86 16.16
C LEU A 320 -22.47 17.14 16.71
N LEU A 321 -22.46 15.81 16.74
CA LEU A 321 -23.56 15.01 17.29
C LEU A 321 -23.78 15.35 18.76
N LEU A 322 -22.72 15.38 19.57
CA LEU A 322 -22.82 15.72 21.00
C LEU A 322 -23.35 17.15 21.19
N SER A 323 -22.85 18.11 20.43
CA SER A 323 -23.30 19.50 20.52
C SER A 323 -24.76 19.66 20.08
N VAL A 324 -25.21 18.94 19.05
CA VAL A 324 -26.63 18.93 18.65
C VAL A 324 -27.50 18.25 19.73
N SER A 325 -27.06 17.12 20.29
CA SER A 325 -27.77 16.44 21.38
C SER A 325 -27.95 17.33 22.61
N VAL A 326 -26.91 18.09 22.96
CA VAL A 326 -26.96 19.06 24.08
C VAL A 326 -27.87 20.23 23.74
N ALA A 327 -27.78 20.79 22.53
CA ALA A 327 -28.62 21.91 22.11
C ALA A 327 -30.12 21.53 21.99
N ALA A 328 -30.43 20.27 21.68
CA ALA A 328 -31.79 19.77 21.56
C ALA A 328 -32.38 19.25 22.89
N SER A 329 -31.57 19.17 23.96
CA SER A 329 -32.03 18.69 25.27
C SER A 329 -33.04 19.67 25.88
N ARG A 330 -34.08 19.13 26.53
CA ARG A 330 -35.08 19.95 27.23
C ARG A 330 -34.48 20.52 28.51
N PRO A 331 -34.81 21.76 28.90
CA PRO A 331 -34.43 22.31 30.19
C PRO A 331 -34.93 21.40 31.32
N GLY A 332 -34.06 21.04 32.27
CA GLY A 332 -34.39 20.15 33.39
C GLY A 332 -33.45 18.96 33.53
N LEU A 333 -34.01 17.78 33.85
CA LEU A 333 -33.27 16.56 34.18
C LEU A 333 -32.35 16.08 33.04
N ASP A 334 -32.85 16.06 31.82
CA ASP A 334 -32.11 15.57 30.65
C ASP A 334 -30.85 16.41 30.38
N ALA A 335 -30.97 17.75 30.43
CA ALA A 335 -29.84 18.65 30.24
C ALA A 335 -28.76 18.48 31.32
N GLN A 336 -29.15 18.19 32.56
CA GLN A 336 -28.21 17.98 33.68
C GLN A 336 -27.46 16.65 33.57
N GLU A 337 -28.14 15.56 33.20
CA GLU A 337 -27.48 14.26 33.00
C GLU A 337 -26.50 14.30 31.81
N ILE A 338 -26.89 14.93 30.71
CA ILE A 338 -26.03 15.08 29.53
C ILE A 338 -24.84 15.98 29.85
N ALA A 339 -25.03 17.06 30.62
CA ALA A 339 -23.94 17.95 30.98
C ALA A 339 -22.88 17.28 31.88
N GLY A 340 -23.31 16.43 32.80
CA GLY A 340 -22.43 15.63 33.64
C GLY A 340 -21.71 14.53 32.86
N SER A 341 -22.47 13.60 32.29
CA SER A 341 -21.91 12.42 31.62
C SER A 341 -21.21 12.77 30.30
N GLY A 342 -21.77 13.68 29.51
CA GLY A 342 -21.22 14.08 28.21
C GLY A 342 -19.80 14.66 28.28
N SER A 343 -19.47 15.43 29.33
CA SER A 343 -18.11 15.94 29.53
C SER A 343 -17.08 14.84 29.79
N LEU A 344 -17.46 13.84 30.60
CA LEU A 344 -16.61 12.71 30.94
C LEU A 344 -16.36 11.85 29.69
N TRP A 345 -17.42 11.43 29.01
CA TRP A 345 -17.34 10.58 27.82
C TRP A 345 -16.53 11.23 26.70
N TRP A 346 -16.78 12.52 26.41
CA TRP A 346 -16.05 13.24 25.38
C TRP A 346 -14.54 13.32 25.65
N THR A 347 -14.18 13.63 26.89
CA THR A 347 -12.77 13.84 27.24
C THR A 347 -12.00 12.51 27.29
N VAL A 348 -12.63 11.46 27.82
CA VAL A 348 -12.06 10.10 27.81
C VAL A 348 -11.92 9.58 26.38
N PHE A 349 -12.89 9.84 25.51
CA PHE A 349 -12.80 9.52 24.08
C PHE A 349 -11.56 10.18 23.45
N LEU A 350 -11.44 11.50 23.58
CA LEU A 350 -10.34 12.24 22.97
C LEU A 350 -8.98 11.78 23.52
N ALA A 351 -8.90 11.49 24.82
CA ALA A 351 -7.73 10.89 25.46
C ALA A 351 -7.37 9.52 24.87
N SER A 352 -8.35 8.63 24.71
CA SER A 352 -8.13 7.30 24.14
C SER A 352 -7.66 7.37 22.68
N LEU A 353 -8.19 8.31 21.89
CA LEU A 353 -7.80 8.50 20.50
C LEU A 353 -6.34 8.98 20.39
N LEU A 354 -5.91 9.88 21.27
CA LEU A 354 -4.52 10.35 21.32
C LEU A 354 -3.55 9.23 21.72
N LEU A 355 -3.95 8.36 22.67
CA LEU A 355 -3.16 7.19 23.04
C LEU A 355 -2.97 6.22 21.88
N LEU A 356 -3.96 6.09 21.00
CA LEU A 356 -3.93 5.18 19.85
C LEU A 356 -3.15 5.75 18.65
N LEU A 357 -2.99 7.07 18.54
CA LEU A 357 -2.39 7.73 17.38
C LEU A 357 -0.96 7.27 17.03
N PRO A 358 -0.04 7.05 17.99
CA PRO A 358 1.30 6.52 17.71
C PRO A 358 1.29 5.09 17.18
N PHE A 359 0.30 4.30 17.59
CA PHE A 359 0.16 2.88 17.27
C PHE A 359 -0.41 2.63 15.88
N LEU A 360 -1.17 3.59 15.34
CA LEU A 360 -1.67 3.57 13.96
C LEU A 360 -0.54 3.62 12.91
N ARG A 361 0.70 3.96 13.32
CA ARG A 361 1.83 4.14 12.39
C ARG A 361 2.63 2.86 12.11
N ASP A 362 2.70 1.90 13.04
CA ASP A 362 3.76 0.87 12.99
C ASP A 362 3.35 -0.63 13.11
N ARG A 363 2.09 -1.04 13.33
CA ARG A 363 1.72 -2.49 13.24
C ARG A 363 0.31 -2.77 12.69
N GLN A 364 0.22 -3.65 11.69
CA GLN A 364 -0.98 -3.82 10.84
C GLN A 364 -2.08 -4.79 11.32
N GLY A 365 -1.89 -5.57 12.39
CA GLY A 365 -2.91 -6.56 12.82
C GLY A 365 -3.77 -6.09 14.01
N LEU A 366 -3.24 -6.28 15.21
CA LEU A 366 -3.96 -6.09 16.48
C LEU A 366 -4.45 -4.65 16.73
N LEU A 367 -3.67 -3.63 16.33
CA LEU A 367 -3.98 -2.22 16.64
C LEU A 367 -5.16 -1.65 15.82
N HIS A 368 -5.47 -2.28 14.67
CA HIS A 368 -6.63 -1.91 13.85
C HIS A 368 -7.94 -2.35 14.50
N GLU A 369 -7.94 -3.52 15.14
CA GLU A 369 -9.12 -4.01 15.86
C GLU A 369 -9.36 -3.18 17.12
N PHE A 370 -8.31 -2.80 17.86
CA PHE A 370 -8.44 -1.94 19.04
C PHE A 370 -8.95 -0.53 18.71
N SER A 371 -8.49 0.09 17.62
CA SER A 371 -9.00 1.42 17.21
C SER A 371 -10.45 1.37 16.69
N LEU A 372 -10.84 0.28 16.01
CA LEU A 372 -12.22 0.03 15.62
C LEU A 372 -13.13 -0.21 16.83
N VAL A 373 -12.65 -0.95 17.84
CA VAL A 373 -13.38 -1.18 19.10
C VAL A 373 -13.52 0.11 19.89
N ALA A 374 -12.48 0.92 19.99
CA ALA A 374 -12.54 2.24 20.64
C ALA A 374 -13.49 3.20 19.91
N GLY A 375 -13.41 3.25 18.57
CA GLY A 375 -14.33 4.05 17.74
C GLY A 375 -15.77 3.60 17.87
N ALA A 376 -16.04 2.29 17.86
CA ALA A 376 -17.38 1.75 18.07
C ALA A 376 -17.91 1.98 19.49
N GLY A 377 -17.07 1.85 20.52
CA GLY A 377 -17.42 2.20 21.89
C GLY A 377 -17.80 3.67 22.03
N THR A 378 -17.18 4.54 21.23
CA THR A 378 -17.52 5.97 21.18
C THR A 378 -18.88 6.19 20.52
N VAL A 379 -19.14 5.54 19.38
CA VAL A 379 -20.46 5.60 18.74
C VAL A 379 -21.54 5.06 19.66
N ALA A 380 -21.26 3.97 20.38
CA ALA A 380 -22.15 3.41 21.40
C ALA A 380 -22.45 4.43 22.51
N ALA A 381 -21.42 5.04 23.11
CA ALA A 381 -21.58 6.02 24.19
C ALA A 381 -22.32 7.29 23.72
N SER A 382 -22.04 7.77 22.50
CA SER A 382 -22.75 8.92 21.92
C SER A 382 -24.20 8.62 21.57
N LEU A 383 -24.49 7.39 21.11
CA LEU A 383 -25.86 6.92 20.90
C LEU A 383 -26.61 6.77 22.22
N ASP A 384 -25.93 6.33 23.29
CA ASP A 384 -26.53 6.23 24.63
C ASP A 384 -26.99 7.61 25.14
N LEU A 385 -26.13 8.61 24.99
CA LEU A 385 -26.45 10.01 25.29
C LEU A 385 -27.57 10.59 24.40
N LEU A 386 -27.68 10.14 23.15
CA LEU A 386 -28.77 10.56 22.25
C LEU A 386 -30.10 9.88 22.61
N PHE A 387 -30.08 8.58 22.95
CA PHE A 387 -31.27 7.83 23.34
C PHE A 387 -31.78 8.21 24.72
N LEU A 388 -30.92 8.74 25.59
CA LEU A 388 -31.32 9.45 26.80
C LEU A 388 -32.39 10.51 26.50
N ASN A 389 -32.27 11.25 25.39
CA ASN A 389 -33.20 12.32 24.99
C ASN A 389 -34.41 11.85 24.16
N LEU A 390 -34.24 10.84 23.29
CA LEU A 390 -35.24 10.52 22.26
C LEU A 390 -36.22 9.40 22.66
N LEU A 391 -35.85 8.56 23.62
CA LEU A 391 -36.62 7.36 23.98
C LEU A 391 -37.09 7.40 25.43
N PRO A 392 -38.41 7.40 25.69
CA PRO A 392 -38.92 7.19 27.04
C PRO A 392 -38.69 5.73 27.48
N GLY A 393 -37.97 5.51 28.58
CA GLY A 393 -37.68 4.17 29.11
C GLY A 393 -36.59 4.10 30.19
N GLY A 394 -36.49 2.95 30.86
CA GLY A 394 -35.50 2.71 31.93
C GLY A 394 -34.05 2.78 31.45
N ALA A 395 -33.14 3.21 32.32
CA ALA A 395 -31.71 3.37 32.02
C ALA A 395 -31.06 2.08 31.47
N SER A 396 -31.51 0.92 31.91
CA SER A 396 -31.06 -0.41 31.45
C SER A 396 -31.47 -0.74 30.01
N ALA A 397 -32.65 -0.29 29.55
CA ALA A 397 -33.12 -0.53 28.18
C ALA A 397 -32.38 0.37 27.17
N ARG A 398 -32.13 1.63 27.53
CA ARG A 398 -31.41 2.61 26.70
C ARG A 398 -29.94 2.23 26.51
N THR A 399 -29.25 1.90 27.61
CA THR A 399 -27.85 1.41 27.60
C THR A 399 -27.69 0.13 26.80
N SER A 400 -28.64 -0.81 26.92
CA SER A 400 -28.63 -2.06 26.12
C SER A 400 -28.82 -1.78 24.63
N LEU A 401 -29.71 -0.85 24.26
CA LEU A 401 -29.94 -0.47 22.87
C LEU A 401 -28.74 0.29 22.27
N ALA A 402 -28.13 1.19 23.03
CA ALA A 402 -26.93 1.91 22.63
C ALA A 402 -25.72 0.98 22.44
N ALA A 403 -25.53 0.03 23.36
CA ALA A 403 -24.52 -1.01 23.25
C ALA A 403 -24.78 -1.91 22.03
N PHE A 404 -26.03 -2.34 21.81
CA PHE A 404 -26.41 -3.15 20.65
C PHE A 404 -26.13 -2.42 19.34
N LEU A 405 -26.56 -1.17 19.20
CA LEU A 405 -26.33 -0.37 17.99
C LEU A 405 -24.86 0.00 17.81
N GLY A 406 -24.11 0.20 18.89
CA GLY A 406 -22.65 0.35 18.86
C GLY A 406 -21.94 -0.90 18.33
N VAL A 407 -22.39 -2.10 18.73
CA VAL A 407 -21.89 -3.38 18.21
C VAL A 407 -22.30 -3.58 16.75
N VAL A 408 -23.52 -3.20 16.36
CA VAL A 408 -23.95 -3.24 14.95
C VAL A 408 -23.11 -2.27 14.11
N ALA A 409 -22.88 -1.05 14.57
CA ALA A 409 -22.01 -0.08 13.93
C ALA A 409 -20.55 -0.58 13.83
N TYR A 410 -20.07 -1.29 14.86
CA TYR A 410 -18.77 -1.98 14.81
C TYR A 410 -18.77 -3.06 13.74
N LEU A 411 -19.77 -3.96 13.71
CA LEU A 411 -19.80 -5.11 12.80
C LEU A 411 -19.93 -4.68 11.33
N VAL A 412 -20.83 -3.72 11.05
CA VAL A 412 -21.03 -3.14 9.72
C VAL A 412 -19.84 -2.25 9.31
N GLY A 413 -19.35 -1.44 10.23
CA GLY A 413 -18.19 -0.57 10.02
C GLY A 413 -16.89 -1.38 9.81
N ARG A 414 -16.72 -2.49 10.53
CA ARG A 414 -15.55 -3.36 10.45
C ARG A 414 -15.43 -3.99 9.07
N SER A 415 -16.49 -4.57 8.53
CA SER A 415 -16.43 -5.19 7.19
C SER A 415 -16.22 -4.14 6.09
N TRP A 416 -16.89 -2.98 6.17
CA TRP A 416 -16.74 -1.90 5.21
C TRP A 416 -15.35 -1.22 5.26
N LEU A 417 -14.80 -1.05 6.46
CA LEU A 417 -13.47 -0.47 6.64
C LEU A 417 -12.36 -1.46 6.26
N LEU A 418 -12.49 -2.73 6.62
CA LEU A 418 -11.53 -3.79 6.27
C LEU A 418 -11.55 -4.11 4.77
N SER A 419 -12.72 -4.13 4.13
CA SER A 419 -12.84 -4.35 2.67
C SER A 419 -12.35 -3.15 1.85
N ARG A 420 -12.47 -1.92 2.37
CA ARG A 420 -11.86 -0.73 1.73
C ARG A 420 -10.35 -0.61 1.96
N LEU A 421 -9.78 -1.34 2.93
CA LEU A 421 -8.35 -1.37 3.26
C LEU A 421 -7.63 -2.65 2.81
N ARG A 422 -8.36 -3.61 2.24
CA ARG A 422 -7.80 -4.76 1.53
C ARG A 422 -7.98 -4.52 0.04
N GLY A 423 -6.92 -4.09 -0.64
CA GLY A 423 -6.86 -4.13 -2.10
C GLY A 423 -7.02 -5.57 -2.62
N PRO A 424 -7.39 -5.73 -3.90
CA PRO A 424 -7.47 -7.04 -4.53
C PRO A 424 -6.07 -7.64 -4.55
N ARG A 425 -5.78 -8.59 -3.66
CA ARG A 425 -4.60 -9.42 -3.78
C ARG A 425 -4.90 -10.50 -4.81
N LEU A 426 -3.90 -10.88 -5.60
CA LEU A 426 -3.81 -12.24 -6.15
C LEU A 426 -3.63 -13.20 -4.95
N ASP A 427 -4.67 -13.39 -4.15
CA ASP A 427 -4.64 -14.24 -2.94
C ASP A 427 -4.54 -15.73 -3.28
N ASP A 428 -4.73 -16.09 -4.55
CA ASP A 428 -4.58 -17.45 -5.05
C ASP A 428 -3.16 -17.69 -5.56
N THR A 429 -2.40 -18.50 -4.82
CA THR A 429 -1.01 -18.84 -5.15
C THR A 429 -0.90 -19.46 -6.55
N GLY A 430 -1.96 -20.14 -7.02
CA GLY A 430 -2.05 -20.67 -8.37
C GLY A 430 -2.02 -19.58 -9.45
N ARG A 431 -2.82 -18.51 -9.29
CA ARG A 431 -2.86 -17.41 -10.27
C ARG A 431 -1.56 -16.62 -10.33
N LEU A 432 -0.88 -16.49 -9.19
CA LEU A 432 0.42 -15.84 -9.12
C LEU A 432 1.49 -16.65 -9.84
N PHE A 433 1.44 -17.98 -9.71
CA PHE A 433 2.30 -18.92 -10.42
C PHE A 433 2.05 -18.88 -11.94
N ASP A 434 0.78 -18.91 -12.36
CA ASP A 434 0.41 -18.81 -13.78
C ASP A 434 0.90 -17.50 -14.40
N ALA A 435 0.72 -16.37 -13.71
CA ALA A 435 1.20 -15.07 -14.17
C ALA A 435 2.73 -15.01 -14.27
N LEU A 436 3.45 -15.61 -13.32
CA LEU A 436 4.91 -15.75 -13.38
C LEU A 436 5.34 -16.59 -14.59
N TYR A 437 4.71 -17.75 -14.79
CA TYR A 437 5.04 -18.68 -15.87
C TYR A 437 4.78 -18.06 -17.25
N GLN A 438 3.62 -17.43 -17.44
CA GLN A 438 3.27 -16.73 -18.68
C GLN A 438 4.24 -15.58 -18.96
N SER A 439 4.63 -14.82 -17.93
CA SER A 439 5.60 -13.72 -18.07
C SER A 439 6.99 -14.23 -18.42
N ALA A 440 7.42 -15.36 -17.87
CA ALA A 440 8.69 -15.99 -18.22
C ALA A 440 8.72 -16.45 -19.68
N ARG A 441 7.69 -17.18 -20.12
CA ARG A 441 7.54 -17.61 -21.52
C ARG A 441 7.47 -16.45 -22.51
N ALA A 442 6.75 -15.38 -22.18
CA ALA A 442 6.67 -14.21 -23.05
C ALA A 442 8.02 -13.48 -23.17
N ALA A 443 8.80 -13.43 -22.07
CA ALA A 443 10.13 -12.81 -22.06
C ALA A 443 11.18 -13.64 -22.81
N GLU A 444 10.97 -14.95 -22.95
CA GLU A 444 11.80 -15.85 -23.77
C GLU A 444 11.75 -15.42 -25.25
N HIS A 445 10.55 -15.24 -25.80
CA HIS A 445 10.38 -14.89 -27.20
C HIS A 445 10.67 -13.41 -27.50
N ARG A 446 10.44 -12.52 -26.54
CA ARG A 446 10.63 -11.05 -26.69
C ARG A 446 11.35 -10.46 -25.48
N PRO A 447 12.68 -10.57 -25.39
CA PRO A 447 13.45 -10.07 -24.25
C PRO A 447 13.32 -8.55 -24.06
N GLU A 448 13.09 -7.78 -25.12
CA GLU A 448 12.81 -6.34 -25.05
C GLU A 448 11.52 -5.99 -24.29
N ALA A 449 10.56 -6.93 -24.18
CA ALA A 449 9.30 -6.72 -23.46
C ALA A 449 9.40 -6.97 -21.95
N LEU A 450 10.57 -7.40 -21.44
CA LEU A 450 10.80 -7.70 -20.03
C LEU A 450 10.35 -6.58 -19.06
N PRO A 451 10.60 -5.28 -19.32
CA PRO A 451 10.13 -4.21 -18.45
C PRO A 451 8.61 -4.16 -18.34
N GLU A 452 7.93 -4.42 -19.45
CA GLU A 452 6.47 -4.39 -19.50
C GLU A 452 5.86 -5.62 -18.79
N LEU A 453 6.45 -6.80 -19.00
CA LEU A 453 6.01 -8.05 -18.39
C LEU A 453 6.18 -8.03 -16.87
N LEU A 454 7.36 -7.69 -16.37
CA LEU A 454 7.59 -7.51 -14.93
C LEU A 454 6.69 -6.41 -14.36
N GLY A 455 6.50 -5.32 -15.13
CA GLY A 455 5.61 -4.23 -14.74
C GLY A 455 4.15 -4.67 -14.59
N ARG A 456 3.63 -5.52 -15.48
CA ARG A 456 2.27 -6.07 -15.39
C ARG A 456 2.14 -7.04 -14.22
N LEU A 457 3.15 -7.89 -14.01
CA LEU A 457 3.17 -8.82 -12.90
C LEU A 457 3.15 -8.09 -11.55
N LEU A 458 4.03 -7.10 -11.37
CA LEU A 458 4.04 -6.26 -10.18
C LEU A 458 2.74 -5.46 -10.02
N GLN A 459 2.12 -5.04 -11.11
CA GLN A 459 0.82 -4.37 -11.09
C GLN A 459 -0.31 -5.30 -10.62
N GLY A 460 -0.33 -6.56 -11.04
CA GLY A 460 -1.29 -7.54 -10.54
C GLY A 460 -1.09 -7.86 -9.05
N VAL A 461 0.15 -7.92 -8.58
CA VAL A 461 0.47 -8.28 -7.18
C VAL A 461 0.22 -7.13 -6.20
N PHE A 462 0.57 -5.90 -6.59
CA PHE A 462 0.56 -4.76 -5.69
C PHE A 462 -0.52 -3.71 -6.00
N ASP A 463 -1.16 -3.76 -7.18
CA ASP A 463 -2.15 -2.79 -7.68
C ASP A 463 -1.75 -1.33 -7.38
N PRO A 464 -0.56 -0.87 -7.81
CA PRO A 464 -0.03 0.45 -7.42
C PRO A 464 -0.83 1.60 -8.02
N LEU A 465 -0.76 2.78 -7.40
CA LEU A 465 -1.38 4.01 -7.93
C LEU A 465 -0.69 4.49 -9.21
N GLU A 466 0.65 4.50 -9.21
CA GLU A 466 1.46 4.84 -10.38
C GLU A 466 2.56 3.79 -10.59
N ARG A 467 2.89 3.55 -11.85
CA ARG A 467 4.00 2.70 -12.30
C ARG A 467 4.85 3.49 -13.30
N ARG A 468 6.16 3.52 -13.10
CA ARG A 468 7.12 4.15 -14.03
C ARG A 468 8.26 3.18 -14.33
N ALA A 469 8.55 3.00 -15.61
CA ALA A 469 9.78 2.33 -16.04
C ALA A 469 10.87 3.39 -16.22
N LEU A 470 12.02 3.17 -15.60
CA LEU A 470 13.19 4.03 -15.71
C LEU A 470 14.31 3.27 -16.42
N GLY A 471 15.05 4.00 -17.27
CA GLY A 471 16.23 3.47 -17.95
C GLY A 471 17.38 3.10 -17.00
N PRO A 472 18.48 2.56 -17.53
CA PRO A 472 19.66 2.18 -16.76
C PRO A 472 20.21 3.34 -15.93
N GLN A 473 20.40 3.12 -14.62
CA GLN A 473 21.00 4.10 -13.71
C GLN A 473 22.21 3.49 -12.98
N PRO A 474 23.46 3.86 -13.33
CA PRO A 474 24.66 3.22 -12.78
C PRO A 474 24.91 3.53 -11.29
N SER A 475 24.32 4.60 -10.76
CA SER A 475 24.47 5.03 -9.35
C SER A 475 23.49 4.36 -8.38
N ARG A 476 22.53 3.56 -8.86
CA ARG A 476 21.51 2.93 -8.02
C ARG A 476 21.86 1.46 -7.73
N PRO A 477 21.85 1.01 -6.47
CA PRO A 477 22.28 -0.34 -6.12
C PRO A 477 21.30 -1.37 -6.69
N ALA A 478 21.77 -2.44 -7.36
CA ALA A 478 20.96 -3.47 -8.03
C ALA A 478 20.19 -4.40 -7.06
N ARG A 479 19.35 -3.82 -6.20
CA ARG A 479 18.48 -4.50 -5.24
C ARG A 479 17.17 -3.75 -5.10
N VAL A 480 16.11 -4.45 -4.74
CA VAL A 480 14.83 -3.79 -4.44
C VAL A 480 15.01 -2.80 -3.30
N THR A 481 14.57 -1.56 -3.51
CA THR A 481 14.70 -0.47 -2.53
C THR A 481 13.36 0.17 -2.24
N LEU A 482 13.08 0.42 -0.96
CA LEU A 482 11.94 1.22 -0.53
C LEU A 482 12.31 2.70 -0.65
N LEU A 483 11.42 3.48 -1.28
CA LEU A 483 11.55 4.92 -1.45
C LEU A 483 10.60 5.63 -0.49
N ASP A 484 10.94 6.86 -0.10
CA ASP A 484 10.05 7.78 0.62
C ASP A 484 9.29 7.13 1.79
N HIS A 485 10.03 6.43 2.65
CA HIS A 485 9.49 5.70 3.81
C HIS A 485 8.39 4.68 3.48
N GLY A 486 8.46 4.05 2.30
CA GLY A 486 7.50 3.05 1.82
C GLY A 486 6.47 3.60 0.84
N ALA A 487 6.47 4.91 0.54
CA ALA A 487 5.56 5.44 -0.48
C ALA A 487 5.90 4.94 -1.89
N GLY A 488 7.16 4.56 -2.13
CA GLY A 488 7.59 3.94 -3.38
C GLY A 488 8.36 2.64 -3.19
N LEU A 489 8.37 1.81 -4.23
CA LEU A 489 9.15 0.58 -4.33
C LEU A 489 9.86 0.56 -5.67
N ALA A 490 11.18 0.54 -5.66
CA ALA A 490 12.01 0.42 -6.85
C ALA A 490 12.51 -1.01 -7.00
N VAL A 491 12.15 -1.64 -8.12
CA VAL A 491 12.49 -3.03 -8.45
C VAL A 491 13.45 -3.01 -9.65
N PRO A 492 14.66 -3.58 -9.54
CA PRO A 492 15.58 -3.64 -10.67
C PRO A 492 15.11 -4.69 -11.69
N LEU A 493 15.34 -4.40 -12.97
CA LEU A 493 15.15 -5.38 -14.03
C LEU A 493 16.22 -6.47 -13.96
N PRO A 494 15.86 -7.75 -14.17
CA PRO A 494 16.85 -8.83 -14.28
C PRO A 494 17.82 -8.56 -15.43
N THR A 495 19.12 -8.55 -15.15
CA THR A 495 20.17 -8.46 -16.17
C THR A 495 20.47 -9.85 -16.72
N LEU A 496 20.27 -10.05 -18.02
CA LEU A 496 20.40 -11.36 -18.67
C LEU A 496 21.84 -11.69 -19.11
N ASP A 497 22.63 -10.67 -19.49
CA ASP A 497 23.93 -10.87 -20.15
C ASP A 497 25.11 -10.27 -19.35
N GLY A 498 24.95 -10.10 -18.04
CA GLY A 498 26.05 -9.81 -17.09
C GLY A 498 26.77 -8.45 -17.20
N GLY A 499 26.54 -7.66 -18.26
CA GLY A 499 27.39 -6.49 -18.58
C GLY A 499 26.78 -5.09 -18.50
N GLY A 500 25.52 -4.92 -18.11
CA GLY A 500 24.83 -3.61 -18.13
C GLY A 500 24.26 -3.16 -16.78
N ALA A 501 24.14 -1.85 -16.57
CA ALA A 501 23.38 -1.32 -15.44
C ALA A 501 21.89 -1.69 -15.60
N PRO A 502 21.22 -2.24 -14.57
CA PRO A 502 19.82 -2.62 -14.67
C PRO A 502 18.96 -1.37 -14.84
N GLY A 503 17.97 -1.44 -15.73
CA GLY A 503 16.83 -0.53 -15.69
C GLY A 503 15.94 -0.83 -14.49
N TRP A 504 14.97 0.03 -14.21
CA TRP A 504 14.19 0.00 -12.97
C TRP A 504 12.70 0.12 -13.22
N ILE A 505 11.90 -0.53 -12.38
CA ILE A 505 10.46 -0.30 -12.27
C ILE A 505 10.20 0.33 -10.91
N GLU A 506 9.67 1.55 -10.92
CA GLU A 506 9.18 2.23 -9.73
C GLU A 506 7.67 2.07 -9.64
N LEU A 507 7.23 1.59 -8.48
CA LEU A 507 5.84 1.50 -8.09
C LEU A 507 5.61 2.53 -6.99
N HIS A 508 4.57 3.37 -7.14
CA HIS A 508 4.17 4.30 -6.09
C HIS A 508 2.82 3.87 -5.51
N LEU A 509 2.80 3.76 -4.18
CA LEU A 509 1.64 3.45 -3.35
C LEU A 509 0.84 2.21 -3.77
N ALA A 510 0.97 1.12 -3.01
CA ALA A 510 0.20 -0.10 -3.23
C ALA A 510 -1.33 0.11 -3.08
N GLU A 511 -2.10 -0.78 -3.69
CA GLU A 511 -3.57 -0.84 -3.59
C GLU A 511 -4.26 0.47 -3.99
N ARG A 512 -3.85 1.06 -5.12
CA ARG A 512 -4.33 2.31 -5.71
C ARG A 512 -4.24 3.48 -4.75
N GLY A 513 -3.12 3.59 -4.04
CA GLY A 513 -2.89 4.70 -3.12
C GLY A 513 -3.28 4.42 -1.67
N ARG A 514 -3.82 3.23 -1.36
CA ARG A 514 -4.39 2.93 -0.03
C ARG A 514 -3.35 2.41 0.96
N ARG A 515 -2.21 1.90 0.48
CA ARG A 515 -1.18 1.26 1.32
C ARG A 515 0.23 1.70 0.91
N VAL A 516 1.11 1.90 1.90
CA VAL A 516 2.55 2.05 1.68
C VAL A 516 3.22 0.68 1.61
N PHE A 517 4.26 0.56 0.79
CA PHE A 517 5.08 -0.62 0.68
C PHE A 517 5.87 -0.88 1.97
N THR A 518 5.89 -2.13 2.37
CA THR A 518 6.58 -2.63 3.55
C THR A 518 7.86 -3.37 3.16
N ARG A 519 8.70 -3.70 4.15
CA ARG A 519 9.85 -4.59 3.93
C ARG A 519 9.45 -5.98 3.42
N ALA A 520 8.26 -6.45 3.78
CA ALA A 520 7.74 -7.73 3.26
C ALA A 520 7.41 -7.62 1.77
N ASP A 521 6.78 -6.52 1.34
CA ASP A 521 6.51 -6.26 -0.08
C ASP A 521 7.81 -6.17 -0.89
N ALA A 522 8.84 -5.52 -0.35
CA ALA A 522 10.15 -5.45 -0.98
C ALA A 522 10.80 -6.84 -1.15
N ARG A 523 10.66 -7.73 -0.16
CA ARG A 523 11.14 -9.13 -0.26
C ARG A 523 10.36 -9.92 -1.29
N LEU A 524 9.03 -9.75 -1.35
CA LEU A 524 8.19 -10.40 -2.33
C LEU A 524 8.55 -9.96 -3.75
N ALA A 525 8.65 -8.65 -3.99
CA ALA A 525 9.06 -8.10 -5.28
C ALA A 525 10.46 -8.58 -5.69
N ALA A 526 11.40 -8.64 -4.75
CA ALA A 526 12.73 -9.19 -5.00
C ALA A 526 12.67 -10.68 -5.37
N GLY A 527 11.84 -11.46 -4.68
CA GLY A 527 11.60 -12.87 -4.99
C GLY A 527 11.02 -13.07 -6.39
N LEU A 528 10.01 -12.28 -6.78
CA LEU A 528 9.37 -12.35 -8.09
C LEU A 528 10.33 -11.99 -9.21
N ALA A 529 11.06 -10.87 -9.09
CA ALA A 529 12.05 -10.46 -10.07
C ALA A 529 13.19 -11.49 -10.21
N ALA A 530 13.65 -12.05 -9.08
CA ALA A 530 14.69 -13.08 -9.10
C ALA A 530 14.22 -14.41 -9.70
N GLN A 531 12.98 -14.84 -9.44
CA GLN A 531 12.43 -16.05 -10.05
C GLN A 531 12.24 -15.89 -11.56
N LEU A 532 11.71 -14.74 -11.99
CA LEU A 532 11.57 -14.43 -13.41
C LEU A 532 12.94 -14.43 -14.13
N GLY A 533 13.95 -13.79 -13.52
CA GLY A 533 15.31 -13.80 -14.05
C GLY A 533 15.93 -15.21 -14.13
N ARG A 534 15.70 -16.06 -13.12
CA ARG A 534 16.17 -17.46 -13.12
C ARG A 534 15.52 -18.30 -14.21
N ALA A 535 14.21 -18.17 -14.39
CA ALA A 535 13.48 -18.91 -15.42
C ALA A 535 14.04 -18.61 -16.81
N ILE A 536 14.21 -17.32 -17.14
CA ILE A 536 14.78 -16.89 -18.43
C ILE A 536 16.22 -17.37 -18.60
N ALA A 537 17.03 -17.31 -17.55
CA ALA A 537 18.43 -17.76 -17.59
C ALA A 537 18.56 -19.28 -17.81
N TYR A 538 17.67 -20.07 -17.20
CA TYR A 538 17.63 -21.53 -17.35
C TYR A 538 17.31 -21.92 -18.79
N ASP A 539 16.24 -21.38 -19.37
CA ASP A 539 15.84 -21.71 -20.75
C ASP A 539 16.93 -21.33 -21.76
N ARG A 540 17.56 -20.16 -21.60
CA ARG A 540 18.73 -19.76 -22.43
C ARG A 540 19.94 -20.67 -22.27
N ALA A 541 20.15 -21.25 -21.09
CA ALA A 541 21.25 -22.19 -20.86
C ALA A 541 20.97 -23.54 -21.52
N VAL A 542 19.72 -24.03 -21.44
CA VAL A 542 19.28 -25.25 -22.10
C VAL A 542 19.44 -25.11 -23.61
N GLU A 543 18.98 -24.02 -24.20
CA GLU A 543 19.03 -23.84 -25.66
C GLU A 543 20.44 -23.65 -26.20
N ARG A 544 21.32 -23.00 -25.43
CA ARG A 544 22.76 -23.00 -25.72
C ARG A 544 23.35 -24.41 -25.68
N GLY A 545 23.07 -25.18 -24.62
CA GLY A 545 23.55 -26.56 -24.52
C GLY A 545 23.03 -27.46 -25.64
N ARG A 546 21.75 -27.30 -26.05
CA ARG A 546 21.18 -28.03 -27.20
C ARG A 546 21.86 -27.65 -28.51
N ARG A 547 22.18 -26.37 -28.70
CA ARG A 547 22.91 -25.89 -29.88
C ARG A 547 24.33 -26.42 -29.92
N GLU A 548 25.06 -26.32 -28.81
CA GLU A 548 26.43 -26.83 -28.66
C GLU A 548 26.47 -28.35 -28.92
N GLU A 549 25.50 -29.11 -28.43
CA GLU A 549 25.42 -30.55 -28.68
C GLU A 549 25.12 -30.88 -30.15
N ARG A 550 24.26 -30.10 -30.82
CA ARG A 550 24.02 -30.25 -32.27
C ARG A 550 25.28 -29.95 -33.08
N GLU A 551 26.01 -28.89 -32.72
CA GLU A 551 27.27 -28.52 -33.37
C GLU A 551 28.33 -29.61 -33.14
N ARG A 552 28.43 -30.16 -31.92
CA ARG A 552 29.32 -31.29 -31.59
C ARG A 552 28.98 -32.54 -32.41
N ILE A 553 27.70 -32.94 -32.48
CA ILE A 553 27.27 -34.09 -33.27
C ILE A 553 27.57 -33.88 -34.75
N ALA A 554 27.35 -32.69 -35.29
CA ALA A 554 27.65 -32.37 -36.68
C ALA A 554 29.16 -32.48 -36.97
N GLN A 555 30.00 -32.06 -36.03
CA GLN A 555 31.46 -32.18 -36.12
C GLN A 555 31.92 -33.63 -36.05
N ASP A 556 31.46 -34.40 -35.05
CA ASP A 556 31.79 -35.83 -34.90
C ASP A 556 31.38 -36.61 -36.16
N LEU A 557 30.20 -36.32 -36.72
CA LEU A 557 29.72 -36.96 -37.95
C LEU A 557 30.59 -36.58 -39.16
N HIS A 558 31.08 -35.34 -39.23
CA HIS A 558 31.97 -34.89 -40.29
C HIS A 558 33.32 -35.60 -40.25
N ASP A 559 33.90 -35.72 -39.07
CA ASP A 559 35.25 -36.25 -38.88
C ASP A 559 35.25 -37.79 -39.03
N ASP A 560 34.36 -38.50 -38.34
CA ASP A 560 34.38 -39.96 -38.31
C ASP A 560 33.82 -40.60 -39.59
N ILE A 561 32.63 -40.16 -40.03
CA ILE A 561 32.00 -40.74 -41.23
C ILE A 561 32.67 -40.20 -42.49
N GLY A 562 33.07 -38.92 -42.50
CA GLY A 562 33.79 -38.31 -43.61
C GLY A 562 35.12 -39.02 -43.87
N ALA A 563 35.90 -39.31 -42.82
CA ALA A 563 37.16 -40.04 -42.97
C ALA A 563 36.96 -41.46 -43.51
N ARG A 564 35.97 -42.22 -43.00
CA ARG A 564 35.70 -43.60 -43.49
C ARG A 564 35.27 -43.63 -44.94
N LEU A 565 34.40 -42.69 -45.35
CA LEU A 565 33.99 -42.56 -46.75
C LEU A 565 35.18 -42.20 -47.64
N LEU A 566 36.07 -41.33 -47.17
CA LEU A 566 37.29 -40.99 -47.90
C LEU A 566 38.21 -42.21 -48.07
N THR A 567 38.37 -43.05 -47.04
CA THR A 567 39.12 -44.32 -47.14
C THR A 567 38.49 -45.27 -48.16
N LEU A 568 37.16 -45.41 -48.15
CA LEU A 568 36.44 -46.25 -49.12
C LEU A 568 36.59 -45.72 -50.56
N MET A 569 36.67 -44.41 -50.74
CA MET A 569 36.90 -43.77 -52.04
C MET A 569 38.26 -44.17 -52.62
N TYR A 570 39.33 -44.13 -51.81
CA TYR A 570 40.67 -44.53 -52.25
C TYR A 570 40.79 -46.04 -52.54
N GLY A 571 39.90 -46.87 -52.00
CA GLY A 571 39.80 -48.31 -52.27
C GLY A 571 38.80 -48.69 -53.37
N ALA A 572 38.17 -47.72 -54.04
CA ALA A 572 37.14 -47.99 -55.05
C ALA A 572 37.78 -48.50 -56.35
N GLY A 573 37.59 -49.79 -56.66
CA GLY A 573 38.15 -50.43 -57.87
C GLY A 573 37.45 -50.09 -59.20
N THR A 574 36.47 -49.18 -59.20
CA THR A 574 35.69 -48.81 -60.40
C THR A 574 35.29 -47.33 -60.34
N PRO A 575 35.35 -46.59 -61.45
CA PRO A 575 35.01 -45.16 -61.50
C PRO A 575 33.56 -44.87 -61.07
N GLU A 576 32.60 -45.78 -61.29
CA GLU A 576 31.22 -45.55 -60.83
C GLU A 576 31.08 -45.59 -59.30
N ARG A 577 31.87 -46.43 -58.61
CA ARG A 577 31.86 -46.50 -57.14
C ARG A 577 32.56 -45.30 -56.51
N GLU A 578 33.65 -44.84 -57.13
CA GLU A 578 34.34 -43.64 -56.68
C GLU A 578 33.40 -42.43 -56.74
N GLU A 579 32.67 -42.26 -57.85
CA GLU A 579 31.70 -41.18 -58.02
C GLU A 579 30.54 -41.29 -57.02
N TYR A 580 30.02 -42.49 -56.77
CA TYR A 580 28.98 -42.71 -55.75
C TYR A 580 29.45 -42.33 -54.34
N ILE A 581 30.69 -42.66 -53.96
CA ILE A 581 31.26 -42.32 -52.66
C ILE A 581 31.54 -40.82 -52.55
N ARG A 582 32.09 -40.21 -53.60
CA ARG A 582 32.31 -38.76 -53.70
C ARG A 582 31.02 -37.98 -53.51
N HIS A 583 29.96 -38.41 -54.19
CA HIS A 583 28.65 -37.81 -54.06
C HIS A 583 28.11 -37.99 -52.62
N THR A 584 28.25 -39.18 -52.02
CA THR A 584 27.84 -39.46 -50.63
C THR A 584 28.61 -38.62 -49.59
N LEU A 585 29.90 -38.38 -49.79
CA LEU A 585 30.70 -37.48 -48.95
C LEU A 585 30.15 -36.04 -49.02
N GLN A 586 29.70 -35.63 -50.21
CA GLN A 586 29.06 -34.33 -50.41
C GLN A 586 27.64 -34.27 -49.80
N ASP A 587 26.88 -35.37 -49.80
CA ASP A 587 25.62 -35.50 -49.03
C ASP A 587 25.88 -35.18 -47.55
N LEU A 588 26.88 -35.88 -46.98
CA LEU A 588 27.24 -35.78 -45.57
C LEU A 588 27.61 -34.35 -45.20
N LYS A 589 28.53 -33.72 -45.95
CA LYS A 589 28.96 -32.32 -45.72
C LYS A 589 27.81 -31.31 -45.79
N THR A 590 26.86 -31.52 -46.69
CA THR A 590 25.72 -30.61 -46.85
C THR A 590 24.75 -30.78 -45.67
N LEU A 591 24.49 -32.02 -45.25
CA LEU A 591 23.58 -32.32 -44.14
C LEU A 591 24.16 -31.89 -42.77
N THR A 592 25.44 -32.13 -42.50
CA THR A 592 26.08 -31.69 -41.24
C THR A 592 26.11 -30.17 -41.14
N ARG A 593 26.36 -29.47 -42.25
CA ARG A 593 26.28 -28.01 -42.27
C ARG A 593 24.87 -27.52 -41.97
N GLY A 594 23.84 -28.15 -42.53
CA GLY A 594 22.44 -27.86 -42.21
C GLY A 594 22.06 -28.15 -40.75
N LEU A 595 22.66 -29.17 -40.12
CA LEU A 595 22.48 -29.45 -38.69
C LEU A 595 23.10 -28.37 -37.79
N ALA A 596 24.23 -27.78 -38.21
CA ALA A 596 24.93 -26.75 -37.45
C ALA A 596 24.33 -25.34 -37.59
N THR A 597 23.86 -24.97 -38.78
CA THR A 597 23.31 -23.61 -39.05
C THR A 597 21.81 -23.48 -38.77
N GLY A 598 21.09 -24.59 -38.59
CA GLY A 598 19.63 -24.59 -38.42
C GLY A 598 18.87 -24.51 -39.75
N ASN A 599 17.54 -24.39 -39.66
CA ASN A 599 16.64 -24.28 -40.82
C ASN A 599 16.66 -22.83 -41.35
N PRO A 600 17.21 -22.56 -42.54
CA PRO A 600 17.24 -21.21 -43.09
C PRO A 600 15.88 -20.82 -43.66
N ARG A 601 15.61 -19.51 -43.71
CA ARG A 601 14.50 -18.98 -44.52
C ARG A 601 14.83 -19.08 -46.01
N LEU A 602 13.82 -19.24 -46.85
CA LEU A 602 14.00 -19.36 -48.30
C LEU A 602 14.75 -18.17 -48.90
N GLY A 603 14.46 -16.95 -48.46
CA GLY A 603 15.16 -15.74 -48.91
C GLY A 603 16.65 -15.73 -48.58
N GLU A 604 17.02 -16.20 -47.38
CA GLU A 604 18.42 -16.33 -46.96
C GLU A 604 19.14 -17.40 -47.81
N ALA A 605 18.51 -18.57 -47.97
CA ALA A 605 19.05 -19.64 -48.80
C ALA A 605 19.22 -19.21 -50.27
N ALA A 606 18.26 -18.45 -50.83
CA ALA A 606 18.31 -17.94 -52.18
C ALA A 606 19.47 -16.96 -52.41
N ALA A 607 19.80 -16.13 -51.42
CA ALA A 607 20.94 -15.23 -51.48
C ALA A 607 22.27 -16.01 -51.55
N ASP A 608 22.42 -17.03 -50.71
CA ASP A 608 23.59 -17.92 -50.72
C ASP A 608 23.72 -18.69 -52.05
N TRP A 609 22.61 -19.20 -52.56
CA TRP A 609 22.54 -19.89 -53.86
C TRP A 609 22.94 -18.99 -55.02
N LYS A 610 22.46 -17.74 -55.02
CA LYS A 610 22.83 -16.74 -56.04
C LYS A 610 24.33 -16.45 -56.00
N ALA A 611 24.90 -16.28 -54.81
CA ALA A 611 26.34 -16.03 -54.65
C ALA A 611 27.19 -17.22 -55.14
N ASP A 612 26.83 -18.45 -54.75
CA ASP A 612 27.52 -19.68 -55.19
C ASP A 612 27.40 -19.87 -56.72
N ALA A 613 26.20 -19.66 -57.28
CA ALA A 613 25.97 -19.75 -58.72
C ALA A 613 26.78 -18.71 -59.50
N ALA A 614 26.77 -17.45 -59.06
CA ALA A 614 27.53 -16.38 -59.69
C ALA A 614 29.03 -16.68 -59.69
N HIS A 615 29.56 -17.13 -58.55
CA HIS A 615 30.97 -17.47 -58.43
C HIS A 615 31.40 -18.60 -59.38
N ARG A 616 30.62 -19.71 -59.42
CA ARG A 616 30.91 -20.87 -60.28
C ARG A 616 30.87 -20.54 -61.76
N LEU A 617 29.84 -19.81 -62.18
CA LEU A 617 29.66 -19.44 -63.59
C LEU A 617 30.71 -18.42 -64.03
N GLN A 618 31.08 -17.47 -63.16
CA GLN A 618 32.15 -16.52 -63.44
C GLN A 618 33.50 -17.21 -63.68
N LEU A 619 33.86 -18.20 -62.85
CA LEU A 619 35.09 -18.99 -63.04
C LEU A 619 35.09 -19.79 -64.35
N ALA A 620 33.91 -20.16 -64.86
CA ALA A 620 33.74 -20.85 -66.13
C ALA A 620 33.54 -19.92 -67.33
N GLY A 621 33.53 -18.60 -67.13
CA GLY A 621 33.31 -17.61 -68.20
C GLY A 621 31.86 -17.54 -68.72
N LEU A 622 30.88 -17.94 -67.92
CA LEU A 622 29.45 -17.95 -68.26
C LEU A 622 28.69 -16.80 -67.58
N ASN A 623 27.69 -16.24 -68.26
CA ASN A 623 26.83 -15.19 -67.70
C ASN A 623 25.68 -15.78 -66.88
N LEU A 624 25.41 -15.22 -65.70
CA LEU A 624 24.27 -15.59 -64.85
C LEU A 624 23.11 -14.60 -64.99
N HIS A 625 21.92 -15.09 -65.35
CA HIS A 625 20.66 -14.37 -65.25
C HIS A 625 19.83 -14.92 -64.07
N TRP A 626 19.78 -14.19 -62.96
CA TRP A 626 19.03 -14.60 -61.77
C TRP A 626 17.72 -13.81 -61.62
N GLN A 627 16.61 -14.51 -61.52
CA GLN A 627 15.28 -13.95 -61.23
C GLN A 627 14.68 -14.63 -59.99
N GLN A 628 14.11 -13.84 -59.09
CA GLN A 628 13.43 -14.37 -57.91
C GLN A 628 12.12 -13.63 -57.65
N GLN A 629 11.05 -14.37 -57.36
CA GLN A 629 9.76 -13.84 -56.95
C GLN A 629 9.22 -14.70 -55.80
N LEU A 630 9.36 -14.19 -54.57
CA LEU A 630 9.00 -14.87 -53.34
C LEU A 630 7.82 -14.15 -52.71
N ASP A 631 6.61 -14.67 -52.93
CA ASP A 631 5.39 -14.15 -52.30
C ASP A 631 5.31 -14.59 -50.83
N LEU A 632 5.99 -15.69 -50.50
CA LEU A 632 6.20 -16.22 -49.14
C LEU A 632 7.68 -16.52 -48.88
N ASP A 633 8.08 -16.43 -47.61
CA ASP A 633 9.44 -16.73 -47.13
C ASP A 633 9.42 -17.84 -46.04
N PRO A 634 9.16 -19.11 -46.44
CA PRO A 634 9.02 -20.22 -45.50
C PRO A 634 10.37 -20.63 -44.87
N LEU A 635 10.30 -21.23 -43.68
CA LEU A 635 11.41 -21.93 -43.05
C LEU A 635 11.62 -23.28 -43.75
N LEU A 636 12.76 -23.42 -44.44
CA LEU A 636 13.09 -24.65 -45.15
C LEU A 636 13.55 -25.73 -44.17
N SER A 637 12.98 -26.93 -44.27
CA SER A 637 13.57 -28.10 -43.62
C SER A 637 14.99 -28.34 -44.14
N VAL A 638 15.87 -28.88 -43.29
CA VAL A 638 17.24 -29.28 -43.69
C VAL A 638 17.23 -30.15 -44.95
N ALA A 639 16.23 -31.03 -45.08
CA ALA A 639 16.08 -31.90 -46.25
C ALA A 639 15.75 -31.10 -47.52
N ALA A 640 14.82 -30.15 -47.47
CA ALA A 640 14.45 -29.30 -48.59
C ALA A 640 15.59 -28.36 -49.01
N TRP A 641 16.20 -27.67 -48.05
CA TRP A 641 17.35 -26.79 -48.29
C TRP A 641 18.52 -27.55 -48.92
N SER A 642 18.87 -28.72 -48.37
CA SER A 642 19.93 -29.58 -48.89
C SER A 642 19.62 -30.08 -50.31
N ALA A 643 18.39 -30.56 -50.56
CA ALA A 643 18.02 -31.05 -51.88
C ALA A 643 18.08 -29.96 -52.95
N LEU A 644 17.53 -28.78 -52.69
CA LEU A 644 17.53 -27.65 -53.62
C LEU A 644 18.94 -27.12 -53.91
N THR A 645 19.77 -26.97 -52.87
CA THR A 645 21.19 -26.59 -53.01
C THR A 645 21.92 -27.54 -53.97
N ARG A 646 21.60 -28.83 -53.92
CA ARG A 646 22.26 -29.87 -54.72
C ARG A 646 21.71 -29.94 -56.13
N VAL A 647 20.39 -29.78 -56.31
CA VAL A 647 19.79 -29.63 -57.64
C VAL A 647 20.43 -28.46 -58.37
N LEU A 648 20.55 -27.31 -57.71
CA LEU A 648 21.22 -26.13 -58.28
C LEU A 648 22.66 -26.44 -58.69
N ARG A 649 23.47 -26.96 -57.76
CA ARG A 649 24.89 -27.25 -58.03
C ARG A 649 25.10 -28.26 -59.16
N GLU A 650 24.31 -29.31 -59.19
CA GLU A 650 24.39 -30.36 -60.21
C GLU A 650 24.05 -29.80 -61.59
N LEU A 651 22.97 -29.01 -61.70
CA LEU A 651 22.55 -28.41 -62.97
C LEU A 651 23.53 -27.35 -63.47
N LEU A 652 24.10 -26.55 -62.57
CA LEU A 652 25.19 -25.62 -62.91
C LEU A 652 26.44 -26.36 -63.39
N SER A 653 26.82 -27.46 -62.71
CA SER A 653 27.95 -28.29 -63.13
C SER A 653 27.74 -28.89 -64.52
N ASN A 654 26.53 -29.37 -64.80
CA ASN A 654 26.16 -29.90 -66.12
C ASN A 654 26.21 -28.82 -67.20
N ALA A 655 25.74 -27.61 -66.90
CA ALA A 655 25.85 -26.48 -67.83
C ALA A 655 27.31 -26.13 -68.15
N ILE A 656 28.17 -26.08 -67.12
CA ILE A 656 29.61 -25.79 -67.27
C ILE A 656 30.33 -26.89 -68.07
N ALA A 657 30.09 -28.16 -67.74
CA ALA A 657 30.86 -29.27 -68.30
C ALA A 657 30.37 -29.75 -69.68
N HIS A 658 29.06 -29.64 -69.95
CA HIS A 658 28.44 -30.34 -71.09
C HIS A 658 27.64 -29.46 -72.04
N ALA A 659 27.10 -28.32 -71.60
CA ALA A 659 26.16 -27.56 -72.42
C ALA A 659 26.83 -26.75 -73.54
N ARG A 660 28.11 -26.36 -73.40
CA ARG A 660 28.76 -25.35 -74.27
C ARG A 660 27.93 -24.06 -74.37
N ALA A 661 27.30 -23.69 -73.27
CA ALA A 661 26.47 -22.50 -73.13
C ALA A 661 27.34 -21.21 -73.09
N GLN A 662 26.70 -20.06 -73.26
CA GLN A 662 27.25 -18.74 -72.94
C GLN A 662 26.54 -18.11 -71.75
N SER A 663 25.30 -18.51 -71.50
CA SER A 663 24.48 -17.98 -70.41
C SER A 663 23.67 -19.07 -69.72
N VAL A 664 23.47 -18.88 -68.41
CA VAL A 664 22.60 -19.71 -67.58
C VAL A 664 21.59 -18.80 -66.88
N SER A 665 20.32 -19.19 -66.95
CA SER A 665 19.20 -18.56 -66.28
C SER A 665 18.77 -19.39 -65.08
N VAL A 666 18.53 -18.72 -63.94
CA VAL A 666 17.99 -19.33 -62.73
C VAL A 666 16.80 -18.50 -62.28
N THR A 667 15.63 -19.14 -62.17
CA THR A 667 14.38 -18.53 -61.73
C THR A 667 13.87 -19.27 -60.50
N LEU A 668 13.67 -18.55 -59.41
CA LEU A 668 13.11 -19.05 -58.17
C LEU A 668 11.75 -18.39 -57.92
N HIS A 669 10.69 -19.18 -57.78
CA HIS A 669 9.35 -18.69 -57.48
C HIS A 669 8.72 -19.46 -56.32
N CYS A 670 8.10 -18.75 -55.38
CA CYS A 670 7.45 -19.33 -54.21
C CYS A 670 6.14 -18.60 -53.95
N ASP A 671 5.03 -19.33 -53.99
CA ASP A 671 3.69 -18.86 -53.65
C ASP A 671 3.08 -19.69 -52.51
N ALA A 672 1.78 -19.56 -52.27
CA ALA A 672 1.07 -20.27 -51.21
C ALA A 672 0.90 -21.79 -51.45
N GLU A 673 1.11 -22.27 -52.68
CA GLU A 673 0.88 -23.67 -53.06
C GLU A 673 2.20 -24.41 -53.29
N GLU A 674 3.15 -23.81 -54.01
CA GLU A 674 4.40 -24.47 -54.40
C GLU A 674 5.63 -23.57 -54.43
N LEU A 675 6.79 -24.22 -54.26
CA LEU A 675 8.10 -23.68 -54.57
C LEU A 675 8.58 -24.27 -55.89
N SER A 676 8.92 -23.42 -56.85
CA SER A 676 9.52 -23.82 -58.12
C SER A 676 10.91 -23.21 -58.32
N LEU A 677 11.86 -24.05 -58.74
CA LEU A 677 13.21 -23.64 -59.14
C LEU A 677 13.45 -24.12 -60.56
N SER A 678 13.67 -23.18 -61.47
CA SER A 678 13.97 -23.43 -62.88
C SER A 678 15.37 -22.99 -63.21
N ILE A 679 16.16 -23.87 -63.81
CA ILE A 679 17.54 -23.60 -64.25
C ILE A 679 17.64 -23.98 -65.71
N GLY A 680 18.05 -23.04 -66.56
CA GLY A 680 18.19 -23.32 -67.99
C GLY A 680 19.40 -22.66 -68.64
N ASP A 681 20.00 -23.35 -69.59
CA ASP A 681 21.16 -22.91 -70.37
C ASP A 681 20.77 -22.57 -71.82
N ASP A 682 21.64 -21.89 -72.57
CA ASP A 682 21.51 -21.59 -74.01
C ASP A 682 22.45 -22.46 -74.88
N GLY A 683 22.87 -23.61 -74.37
CA GLY A 683 23.85 -24.48 -75.00
C GLY A 683 23.30 -25.37 -76.13
N GLN A 684 24.02 -26.46 -76.40
CA GLN A 684 23.70 -27.40 -77.48
C GLN A 684 22.80 -28.57 -77.07
N GLY A 685 22.31 -28.60 -75.83
CA GLY A 685 21.46 -29.68 -75.32
C GLY A 685 20.18 -29.86 -76.13
N ARG A 686 19.86 -31.10 -76.51
CA ARG A 686 18.66 -31.49 -77.26
C ARG A 686 18.12 -32.84 -76.75
N ASP A 687 16.83 -33.06 -77.00
CA ASP A 687 16.13 -34.33 -76.75
C ASP A 687 16.35 -34.90 -75.33
N PRO A 688 15.88 -34.19 -74.28
CA PRO A 688 16.06 -34.63 -72.89
C PRO A 688 15.32 -35.93 -72.54
N GLU A 689 14.34 -36.32 -73.35
CA GLU A 689 13.58 -37.56 -73.16
C GLU A 689 14.42 -38.81 -73.47
N ALA A 690 15.38 -38.70 -74.38
CA ALA A 690 16.28 -39.78 -74.77
C ALA A 690 17.48 -39.98 -73.81
N TRP A 691 17.66 -39.13 -72.80
CA TRP A 691 18.80 -39.22 -71.89
C TRP A 691 18.67 -40.39 -70.91
N ALA A 692 19.66 -41.29 -70.92
CA ALA A 692 19.77 -42.35 -69.94
C ALA A 692 19.98 -41.76 -68.53
N PRO A 693 19.36 -42.33 -67.47
CA PRO A 693 19.55 -41.84 -66.11
C PRO A 693 20.98 -42.15 -65.61
N GLY A 694 21.90 -41.20 -65.83
CA GLY A 694 23.21 -41.19 -65.17
C GLY A 694 23.11 -40.83 -63.68
N LEU A 695 24.22 -40.93 -62.94
CA LEU A 695 24.27 -40.68 -61.48
C LEU A 695 23.71 -39.28 -61.11
N GLY A 696 24.01 -38.24 -61.90
CA GLY A 696 23.53 -36.86 -61.67
C GLY A 696 22.02 -36.68 -61.85
N LEU A 697 21.50 -36.99 -63.06
CA LEU A 697 20.07 -36.86 -63.38
C LEU A 697 19.20 -37.81 -62.56
N GLY A 698 19.66 -39.04 -62.32
CA GLY A 698 19.01 -39.99 -61.43
C GLY A 698 18.95 -39.49 -59.98
N GLY A 699 20.03 -38.87 -59.50
CA GLY A 699 20.10 -38.25 -58.18
C GLY A 699 19.10 -37.10 -57.99
N ILE A 700 18.95 -36.22 -58.99
CA ILE A 700 17.94 -35.14 -58.98
C ILE A 700 16.52 -35.73 -58.88
N ARG A 701 16.18 -36.70 -59.75
CA ARG A 701 14.85 -37.35 -59.75
C ARG A 701 14.53 -38.02 -58.41
N LYS A 702 15.50 -38.74 -57.84
CA LYS A 702 15.34 -39.42 -56.54
C LYS A 702 15.08 -38.42 -55.42
N ARG A 703 15.85 -37.34 -55.34
CA ARG A 703 15.70 -36.31 -54.29
C ARG A 703 14.37 -35.57 -54.37
N MET A 704 13.94 -35.18 -55.57
CA MET A 704 12.64 -34.50 -55.73
C MET A 704 11.49 -35.44 -55.31
N ARG A 705 11.53 -36.72 -55.71
CA ARG A 705 10.53 -37.71 -55.26
C ARG A 705 10.52 -37.89 -53.74
N GLN A 706 11.67 -37.90 -53.08
CA GLN A 706 11.77 -38.03 -51.62
C GLN A 706 11.09 -36.87 -50.87
N LEU A 707 11.06 -35.68 -51.49
CA LEU A 707 10.37 -34.51 -50.95
C LEU A 707 8.92 -34.38 -51.46
N GLY A 708 8.39 -35.38 -52.18
CA GLY A 708 7.06 -35.31 -52.79
C GLY A 708 6.96 -34.33 -53.97
N GLY A 709 8.10 -33.89 -54.51
CA GLY A 709 8.19 -32.96 -55.63
C GLY A 709 8.28 -33.63 -57.00
N GLN A 710 8.21 -32.78 -58.02
CA GLN A 710 8.28 -33.15 -59.43
C GLN A 710 9.48 -32.49 -60.10
N VAL A 711 9.98 -33.12 -61.15
CA VAL A 711 11.06 -32.56 -61.98
C VAL A 711 10.76 -32.82 -63.45
N SER A 712 10.98 -31.81 -64.28
CA SER A 712 10.79 -31.86 -65.73
C SER A 712 11.96 -31.22 -66.46
N TRP A 713 12.26 -31.72 -67.66
CA TRP A 713 13.27 -31.15 -68.55
C TRP A 713 12.62 -30.83 -69.88
N GLN A 714 12.95 -29.66 -70.44
CA GLN A 714 12.42 -29.20 -71.72
C GLN A 714 13.55 -28.65 -72.58
N ALA A 715 13.55 -28.98 -73.87
CA ALA A 715 14.45 -28.36 -74.83
C ALA A 715 13.96 -26.96 -75.19
N ARG A 716 14.88 -25.99 -75.29
CA ARG A 716 14.54 -24.61 -75.69
C ARG A 716 14.51 -24.52 -77.22
N ALA A 717 13.56 -23.73 -77.73
CA ALA A 717 13.39 -23.52 -79.18
C ALA A 717 14.62 -22.96 -79.90
N ARG A 718 15.52 -22.26 -79.19
CA ARG A 718 16.75 -21.65 -79.74
C ARG A 718 18.04 -22.42 -79.37
N GLY A 719 17.92 -23.64 -78.83
CA GLY A 719 19.04 -24.40 -78.26
C GLY A 719 19.15 -24.24 -76.74
N GLY A 720 19.52 -25.33 -76.08
CA GLY A 720 19.70 -25.40 -74.63
C GLY A 720 18.57 -26.16 -73.94
N ILE A 721 18.71 -26.33 -72.63
CA ILE A 721 17.80 -27.14 -71.81
C ILE A 721 17.30 -26.31 -70.64
N VAL A 722 16.04 -26.52 -70.22
CA VAL A 722 15.50 -26.00 -68.96
C VAL A 722 15.10 -27.18 -68.10
N CYS A 723 15.60 -27.20 -66.86
CA CYS A 723 15.16 -28.11 -65.81
C CYS A 723 14.31 -27.32 -64.82
N THR A 724 13.09 -27.79 -64.56
CA THR A 724 12.19 -27.20 -63.56
C THR A 724 11.87 -28.23 -62.49
N VAL A 725 12.17 -27.90 -61.24
CA VAL A 725 11.72 -28.65 -60.06
C VAL A 725 10.58 -27.91 -59.36
N ARG A 726 9.57 -28.66 -58.91
CA ARG A 726 8.41 -28.13 -58.16
C ARG A 726 8.21 -28.93 -56.88
N LEU A 727 8.02 -28.23 -55.77
CA LEU A 727 7.84 -28.81 -54.45
C LEU A 727 6.59 -28.21 -53.78
N PRO A 728 5.66 -29.04 -53.29
CA PRO A 728 4.52 -28.54 -52.52
C PRO A 728 4.99 -27.82 -51.25
N LEU A 729 4.42 -26.66 -50.93
CA LEU A 729 4.86 -25.82 -49.81
C LEU A 729 4.78 -26.57 -48.45
N GLU A 730 3.76 -27.41 -48.27
CA GLU A 730 3.57 -28.24 -47.07
C GLU A 730 4.73 -29.22 -46.83
N ARG A 731 5.41 -29.66 -47.88
CA ARG A 731 6.48 -30.68 -47.80
C ARG A 731 7.87 -30.10 -47.57
N ILE A 732 8.02 -28.78 -47.68
CA ILE A 732 9.30 -28.08 -47.55
C ILE A 732 9.42 -27.28 -46.26
N HIS A 733 8.29 -27.00 -45.60
CA HIS A 733 8.26 -26.32 -44.31
C HIS A 733 8.83 -27.23 -43.21
N ALA A 734 9.70 -26.69 -42.35
CA ALA A 734 10.07 -27.38 -41.11
C ALA A 734 8.87 -27.42 -40.14
N GLU A 735 8.38 -28.60 -39.78
CA GLU A 735 7.34 -28.77 -38.76
C GLU A 735 7.79 -28.16 -37.42
N GLY A 736 7.02 -27.21 -36.88
CA GLY A 736 7.27 -26.62 -35.55
C GLY A 736 6.99 -25.13 -35.36
N ALA A 737 6.45 -24.41 -36.34
CA ALA A 737 5.99 -23.02 -36.17
C ALA A 737 4.50 -22.90 -36.48
N ALA A 738 3.66 -23.41 -35.57
CA ALA A 738 2.26 -23.03 -35.44
C ALA A 738 2.04 -22.49 -34.02
#